data_AF-A0A924YDP2-F1
#
_entry.id   AF-A0A924YDP2-F1
#
_cell.length_a   1.000
_cell.length_b   1.000
_cell.length_c   1.000
_cell.angle_alpha   90.00
_cell.angle_beta   90.00
_cell.angle_gamma   90.00
#
_symmetry.space_group_name_H-M   'P 1'
#
loop_
_entity.id
_entity.type
_entity.pdbx_description
1 polymer ?
#
loop_
_entity_poly.entity_id
_entity_poly.type
_entity_poly.pdbx_seq_one_letter_code
_entity_poly.pdbx_strand_id
1 'polypeptide(L)'
;MAAMTQSPSPNRARSGSILAADFGNVHTRAVLIDVVDGIYRLVARAEAHTTSGFPVDDVSVGFRHVVEQISAATGRNFLDTADALITPERSDRVGVDTFIVTASTGRPLRTVLVGLVPEISIASGMRAVSGTYVQVVETLSLADLRSEEQQLNALLLSRPDLIFVTGGTEAGAQEPVLALARTVRLAVTLLRLGHKPTVLYAGNSALVPAIRNMFDGLTTLFVAPNVRPALDNEELEAAQLQLALAFDERSSGRGSGFEGLSAVSRLGVLPTAQSYALVVDYLGRTLGGGGRGSVLAVDVGSAVSTLAASVNRQLSTSIRTDIGLGHSAHNLLEVVGEEAVRRWLPFYASSSQIHEYALNKSLRPSTVPEALRDLYFEHALLRAGIEAMVQASRPAWNDSLGNVLGDVLPPFRLVILAGGALTGTGHAAYNAMLLLDALQPVGMTVLQSDPYGLIGALGALAHVNQEAVVQVLDGGGLERLGVAFSVSGTPKAGRDAMHIKITTEDKETVKHTVEGGHLWVFPLAPGRSARVEISAGRGLNIGGQRSLKLTLQGGTAGLIFDGRGRPLRVAADIRARAAQMTQWVHEVTGDPIREIDERWLTPPTVAVEKPVPVAAPQAEAPKQEAKAAKRGRGKGKDKDDNKPQTGSLKDLSQKPAVRNDDDMMDDLRDVLS
;
A
#
# COMPACT_ATOMS: atom_id res chain seq x y z
N MET A 1 4.73 27.64 -65.91
CA MET A 1 4.90 26.26 -65.38
C MET A 1 5.69 26.39 -64.08
N ALA A 2 5.14 26.93 -62.98
CA ALA A 2 4.16 26.34 -62.08
C ALA A 2 4.59 24.95 -61.54
N ALA A 3 5.66 24.93 -60.74
CA ALA A 3 5.94 23.83 -59.83
C ALA A 3 5.13 24.07 -58.55
N MET A 4 4.13 23.21 -58.35
CA MET A 4 3.18 23.27 -57.24
C MET A 4 3.92 23.08 -55.90
N THR A 5 3.99 24.14 -55.12
CA THR A 5 4.15 24.09 -53.67
C THR A 5 2.94 23.37 -53.09
N GLN A 6 3.13 22.10 -52.70
CA GLN A 6 2.17 21.42 -51.84
C GLN A 6 2.22 22.07 -50.45
N SER A 7 1.18 22.84 -50.16
CA SER A 7 0.83 23.28 -48.81
C SER A 7 0.78 22.06 -47.88
N PRO A 8 1.33 22.13 -46.65
CA PRO A 8 1.15 21.05 -45.69
C PRO A 8 -0.35 20.89 -45.41
N SER A 9 -0.84 19.66 -45.57
CA SER A 9 -2.22 19.27 -45.30
C SER A 9 -2.66 19.72 -43.89
N PRO A 10 -3.81 20.37 -43.71
CA PRO A 10 -4.21 20.96 -42.42
C PRO A 10 -4.81 19.94 -41.43
N ASN A 11 -4.52 18.64 -41.57
CA ASN A 11 -5.18 17.58 -40.81
C ASN A 11 -4.21 16.69 -40.02
N ARG A 12 -3.33 17.31 -39.21
CA ARG A 12 -2.93 16.67 -37.95
C ARG A 12 -4.13 16.84 -37.02
N ALA A 13 -4.87 15.76 -36.78
CA ALA A 13 -5.97 15.75 -35.81
C ALA A 13 -5.51 16.44 -34.53
N ARG A 14 -6.13 17.58 -34.19
CA ARG A 14 -5.99 18.21 -32.87
C ARG A 14 -6.69 17.27 -31.89
N SER A 15 -6.00 16.25 -31.40
CA SER A 15 -6.41 15.50 -30.21
C SER A 15 -6.13 16.39 -29.00
N GLY A 16 -7.09 17.25 -28.67
CA GLY A 16 -6.90 18.34 -27.72
C GLY A 16 -7.37 18.00 -26.31
N SER A 17 -8.52 17.31 -26.20
CA SER A 17 -9.12 17.01 -24.90
C SER A 17 -8.89 15.57 -24.46
N ILE A 18 -8.48 15.44 -23.20
CA ILE A 18 -8.18 14.18 -22.57
C ILE A 18 -8.96 14.13 -21.25
N LEU A 19 -9.81 13.12 -21.10
CA LEU A 19 -10.40 12.77 -19.82
C LEU A 19 -9.69 11.53 -19.29
N ALA A 20 -9.18 11.61 -18.07
CA ALA A 20 -8.62 10.46 -17.39
C ALA A 20 -9.41 10.20 -16.11
N ALA A 21 -9.79 8.94 -15.88
CA ALA A 21 -10.48 8.50 -14.67
C ALA A 21 -9.63 7.47 -13.92
N ASP A 22 -9.43 7.70 -12.62
CA ASP A 22 -8.75 6.78 -11.71
C ASP A 22 -9.76 6.20 -10.71
N PHE A 23 -9.86 4.87 -10.67
CA PHE A 23 -10.74 4.14 -9.76
C PHE A 23 -9.93 3.60 -8.57
N GLY A 24 -9.91 4.36 -7.47
CA GLY A 24 -9.32 3.93 -6.20
C GLY A 24 -10.29 3.10 -5.35
N ASN A 25 -9.79 2.51 -4.26
CA ASN A 25 -10.62 1.68 -3.36
C ASN A 25 -11.67 2.47 -2.55
N VAL A 26 -11.53 3.80 -2.44
CA VAL A 26 -12.46 4.66 -1.69
C VAL A 26 -13.03 5.76 -2.58
N HIS A 27 -12.19 6.34 -3.44
CA HIS A 27 -12.56 7.46 -4.30
C HIS A 27 -12.28 7.16 -5.77
N THR A 28 -13.22 7.54 -6.61
CA THR A 28 -13.06 7.66 -8.05
C THR A 28 -12.72 9.12 -8.34
N ARG A 29 -11.66 9.35 -9.12
CA ARG A 29 -11.19 10.68 -9.50
C ARG A 29 -11.23 10.82 -11.00
N ALA A 30 -11.52 12.01 -11.48
CA ALA A 30 -11.38 12.33 -12.89
C ALA A 30 -10.67 13.67 -13.07
N VAL A 31 -9.83 13.74 -14.11
CA VAL A 31 -9.16 14.97 -14.54
C VAL A 31 -9.43 15.19 -16.03
N LEU A 32 -9.73 16.45 -16.37
CA LEU A 32 -9.84 16.91 -17.74
C LEU A 32 -8.59 17.74 -18.07
N ILE A 33 -7.83 17.28 -19.05
CA ILE A 33 -6.68 17.99 -19.63
C ILE A 33 -7.10 18.48 -21.01
N ASP A 34 -6.81 19.74 -21.30
CA ASP A 34 -7.13 20.35 -22.60
C ASP A 34 -6.05 21.35 -23.02
N VAL A 35 -6.05 21.70 -24.30
CA VAL A 35 -5.12 22.68 -24.87
C VAL A 35 -5.65 24.09 -24.61
N VAL A 36 -4.95 24.85 -23.77
CA VAL A 36 -5.21 26.26 -23.45
C VAL A 36 -4.02 27.08 -23.92
N ASP A 37 -4.25 28.07 -24.78
CA ASP A 37 -3.19 28.90 -25.40
C ASP A 37 -2.08 28.07 -26.10
N GLY A 38 -2.46 26.93 -26.68
CA GLY A 38 -1.54 26.06 -27.41
C GLY A 38 -0.73 25.08 -26.56
N ILE A 39 -0.96 25.02 -25.24
CA ILE A 39 -0.33 24.06 -24.33
C ILE A 39 -1.38 23.27 -23.53
N TYR A 40 -1.12 22.00 -23.27
CA TYR A 40 -1.94 21.17 -22.41
C TYR A 40 -1.91 21.68 -20.97
N ARG A 41 -3.09 21.86 -20.38
CA ARG A 41 -3.28 22.24 -18.98
C ARG A 41 -4.34 21.38 -18.32
N LEU A 42 -4.23 21.22 -17.01
CA LEU A 42 -5.29 20.68 -16.18
C LEU A 42 -6.44 21.72 -16.15
N VAL A 43 -7.60 21.38 -16.73
CA VAL A 43 -8.75 22.29 -16.86
C VAL A 43 -9.75 22.09 -15.74
N ALA A 44 -10.08 20.85 -15.42
CA ALA A 44 -11.05 20.51 -14.39
C ALA A 44 -10.68 19.19 -13.71
N ARG A 45 -11.18 19.01 -12.50
CA ARG A 45 -11.07 17.78 -11.73
C ARG A 45 -12.36 17.50 -10.98
N ALA A 46 -12.58 16.24 -10.64
CA ALA A 46 -13.69 15.81 -9.80
C ALA A 46 -13.30 14.59 -8.96
N GLU A 47 -13.99 14.42 -7.85
CA GLU A 47 -13.86 13.27 -6.96
C GLU A 47 -15.25 12.83 -6.49
N ALA A 48 -15.47 11.52 -6.42
CA ALA A 48 -16.66 10.89 -5.85
C ALA A 48 -16.27 9.60 -5.13
N HIS A 49 -17.18 9.02 -4.35
CA HIS A 49 -16.96 7.69 -3.78
C HIS A 49 -16.91 6.62 -4.89
N THR A 50 -15.98 5.68 -4.76
CA THR A 50 -15.94 4.52 -5.64
C THR A 50 -17.09 3.56 -5.31
N THR A 51 -17.75 3.08 -6.35
CA THR A 51 -18.92 2.20 -6.27
C THR A 51 -18.65 0.78 -6.76
N SER A 52 -17.38 0.37 -6.82
CA SER A 52 -16.93 -0.97 -7.28
C SER A 52 -17.24 -2.13 -6.32
N GLY A 53 -17.95 -1.88 -5.22
CA GLY A 53 -18.25 -2.88 -4.21
C GLY A 53 -19.68 -2.74 -3.71
N PHE A 54 -20.15 -3.74 -2.96
CA PHE A 54 -21.50 -3.74 -2.41
C PHE A 54 -21.78 -2.50 -1.54
N PRO A 55 -23.03 -2.00 -1.54
CA PRO A 55 -24.21 -2.57 -2.19
C PRO A 55 -24.39 -2.20 -3.67
N VAL A 56 -23.57 -1.31 -4.23
CA VAL A 56 -23.73 -0.83 -5.62
C VAL A 56 -23.13 -1.79 -6.63
N ASP A 57 -21.87 -2.20 -6.40
CA ASP A 57 -21.12 -3.15 -7.25
C ASP A 57 -21.09 -2.79 -8.75
N ASP A 58 -21.07 -1.48 -9.05
CA ASP A 58 -21.02 -0.91 -10.39
C ASP A 58 -20.17 0.36 -10.41
N VAL A 59 -19.02 0.33 -11.07
CA VAL A 59 -18.11 1.48 -11.18
C VAL A 59 -18.63 2.61 -12.08
N SER A 60 -19.59 2.33 -12.96
CA SER A 60 -20.15 3.33 -13.86
C SER A 60 -20.89 4.44 -13.10
N VAL A 61 -21.44 4.13 -11.92
CA VAL A 61 -22.11 5.11 -11.05
C VAL A 61 -21.13 6.16 -10.53
N GLY A 62 -20.02 5.71 -9.91
CA GLY A 62 -18.95 6.60 -9.46
C GLY A 62 -18.32 7.41 -10.59
N PHE A 63 -18.14 6.78 -11.77
CA PHE A 63 -17.67 7.45 -12.97
C PHE A 63 -18.62 8.57 -13.43
N ARG A 64 -19.93 8.30 -13.48
CA ARG A 64 -20.94 9.29 -13.88
C ARG A 64 -20.90 10.51 -12.96
N HIS A 65 -20.86 10.29 -11.64
CA HIS A 65 -20.80 11.40 -10.68
C HIS A 65 -19.59 12.32 -10.90
N VAL A 66 -18.40 11.77 -11.20
CA VAL A 66 -17.23 12.62 -11.47
C VAL A 66 -17.31 13.32 -12.82
N VAL A 67 -17.90 12.70 -13.84
CA VAL A 67 -18.10 13.32 -15.15
C VAL A 67 -19.16 14.42 -15.10
N GLU A 68 -20.24 14.24 -14.34
CA GLU A 68 -21.25 15.28 -14.08
C GLU A 68 -20.64 16.50 -13.37
N GLN A 69 -19.76 16.29 -12.39
CA GLN A 69 -19.03 17.38 -11.73
C GLN A 69 -18.11 18.12 -12.71
N ILE A 70 -17.38 17.41 -13.58
CA ILE A 70 -16.56 18.04 -14.63
C ILE A 70 -17.44 18.81 -15.62
N SER A 71 -18.61 18.25 -15.97
CA SER A 71 -19.59 18.90 -16.84
C SER A 71 -20.08 20.21 -16.22
N ALA A 72 -20.45 20.20 -14.94
CA ALA A 72 -20.88 21.37 -14.19
C ALA A 72 -19.77 22.44 -14.07
N ALA A 73 -18.52 22.01 -13.84
CA ALA A 73 -17.38 22.92 -13.71
C ALA A 73 -16.96 23.58 -15.03
N THR A 74 -17.16 22.90 -16.17
CA THR A 74 -16.67 23.36 -17.48
C THR A 74 -17.78 23.89 -18.40
N GLY A 75 -19.04 23.60 -18.09
CA GLY A 75 -20.19 23.88 -18.96
C GLY A 75 -20.25 22.99 -20.21
N ARG A 76 -19.42 21.94 -20.29
CA ARG A 76 -19.37 20.99 -21.41
C ARG A 76 -20.21 19.76 -21.11
N ASN A 77 -20.73 19.12 -22.15
CA ASN A 77 -21.36 17.81 -22.01
C ASN A 77 -20.39 16.72 -22.47
N PHE A 78 -20.24 15.67 -21.67
CA PHE A 78 -19.36 14.54 -21.96
C PHE A 78 -20.12 13.21 -22.12
N LEU A 79 -21.36 13.12 -21.64
CA LEU A 79 -22.18 11.92 -21.69
C LEU A 79 -23.34 12.08 -22.67
N ASP A 80 -23.75 10.99 -23.31
CA ASP A 80 -24.96 10.96 -24.13
C ASP A 80 -26.22 10.70 -23.29
N THR A 81 -27.37 10.54 -23.94
CA THR A 81 -28.65 10.28 -23.28
C THR A 81 -28.74 8.90 -22.60
N ALA A 82 -27.79 8.01 -22.86
CA ALA A 82 -27.67 6.69 -22.24
C ALA A 82 -26.54 6.64 -21.20
N ASP A 83 -26.05 7.81 -20.75
CA ASP A 83 -24.93 7.96 -19.81
C ASP A 83 -23.59 7.37 -20.32
N ALA A 84 -23.45 7.16 -21.63
CA ALA A 84 -22.22 6.68 -22.23
C ALA A 84 -21.30 7.87 -22.57
N LEU A 85 -19.99 7.68 -22.40
CA LEU A 85 -19.00 8.70 -22.73
C LEU A 85 -18.95 8.95 -24.25
N ILE A 86 -19.10 10.20 -24.65
CA ILE A 86 -19.04 10.61 -26.06
C ILE A 86 -17.58 10.74 -26.48
N THR A 87 -17.16 9.92 -27.46
CA THR A 87 -15.84 10.00 -28.09
C THR A 87 -15.94 9.70 -29.60
N PRO A 88 -15.18 10.38 -30.48
CA PRO A 88 -14.30 11.52 -30.21
C PRO A 88 -15.05 12.82 -29.88
N GLU A 89 -14.33 13.90 -29.55
CA GLU A 89 -14.91 15.22 -29.34
C GLU A 89 -15.54 15.74 -30.64
N ARG A 90 -16.72 16.35 -30.52
CA ARG A 90 -17.45 16.98 -31.63
C ARG A 90 -17.10 18.46 -31.75
N SER A 91 -17.45 19.08 -32.88
CA SER A 91 -17.13 20.49 -33.18
C SER A 91 -17.71 21.50 -32.17
N ASP A 92 -18.74 21.12 -31.44
CA ASP A 92 -19.39 21.88 -30.36
C ASP A 92 -18.76 21.64 -28.98
N ARG A 93 -17.58 21.00 -28.90
CA ARG A 93 -16.84 20.66 -27.68
C ARG A 93 -17.54 19.62 -26.79
N VAL A 94 -18.53 18.91 -27.34
CA VAL A 94 -19.21 17.78 -26.70
C VAL A 94 -18.35 16.51 -26.84
N GLY A 95 -18.19 15.78 -25.73
CA GLY A 95 -17.34 14.61 -25.67
C GLY A 95 -15.85 14.92 -25.50
N VAL A 96 -15.02 13.89 -25.66
CA VAL A 96 -13.56 13.95 -25.51
C VAL A 96 -12.83 13.18 -26.60
N ASP A 97 -11.65 13.65 -27.00
CA ASP A 97 -10.83 12.97 -28.01
C ASP A 97 -10.13 11.72 -27.47
N THR A 98 -9.76 11.74 -26.19
CA THR A 98 -9.05 10.62 -25.57
C THR A 98 -9.60 10.37 -24.17
N PHE A 99 -9.97 9.11 -23.93
CA PHE A 99 -10.35 8.62 -22.60
C PHE A 99 -9.34 7.58 -22.12
N ILE A 100 -8.91 7.73 -20.87
CA ILE A 100 -7.93 6.86 -20.22
C ILE A 100 -8.47 6.44 -18.86
N VAL A 101 -8.25 5.17 -18.51
CA VAL A 101 -8.70 4.61 -17.24
C VAL A 101 -7.53 3.99 -16.50
N THR A 102 -7.37 4.37 -15.23
CA THR A 102 -6.54 3.67 -14.26
C THR A 102 -7.36 3.11 -13.11
N ALA A 103 -6.88 2.04 -12.49
CA ALA A 103 -7.53 1.48 -11.33
C ALA A 103 -6.51 0.91 -10.32
N SER A 104 -6.78 1.19 -9.05
CA SER A 104 -6.19 0.48 -7.90
C SER A 104 -7.25 -0.26 -7.09
N THR A 105 -8.54 -0.11 -7.46
CA THR A 105 -9.64 -0.89 -6.90
C THR A 105 -9.60 -2.35 -7.37
N GLY A 106 -10.11 -3.23 -6.52
CA GLY A 106 -10.09 -4.68 -6.71
C GLY A 106 -9.17 -5.36 -5.71
N ARG A 107 -9.45 -6.64 -5.44
CA ARG A 107 -8.60 -7.43 -4.54
C ARG A 107 -7.25 -7.74 -5.22
N PRO A 108 -6.12 -7.60 -4.50
CA PRO A 108 -4.83 -8.11 -4.96
C PRO A 108 -4.88 -9.59 -5.35
N LEU A 109 -3.99 -10.02 -6.23
CA LEU A 109 -3.88 -11.43 -6.62
C LEU A 109 -3.32 -12.25 -5.46
N ARG A 110 -4.18 -13.03 -4.80
CA ARG A 110 -3.77 -13.89 -3.68
C ARG A 110 -2.84 -14.98 -4.21
N THR A 111 -1.60 -14.96 -3.77
CA THR A 111 -0.54 -15.78 -4.35
C THR A 111 0.10 -16.66 -3.30
N VAL A 112 0.23 -17.95 -3.59
CA VAL A 112 1.20 -18.80 -2.87
C VAL A 112 2.54 -18.69 -3.58
N LEU A 113 3.59 -18.38 -2.83
CA LEU A 113 4.96 -18.43 -3.35
C LEU A 113 5.62 -19.76 -3.01
N VAL A 114 6.14 -20.46 -4.02
CA VAL A 114 6.78 -21.77 -3.88
C VAL A 114 8.20 -21.66 -4.40
N GLY A 115 9.20 -22.10 -3.63
CA GLY A 115 10.59 -22.03 -4.06
C GLY A 115 11.52 -22.84 -3.17
N LEU A 116 12.68 -23.22 -3.69
CA LEU A 116 13.54 -24.21 -3.02
C LEU A 116 14.08 -23.72 -1.67
N VAL A 117 14.75 -22.57 -1.68
CA VAL A 117 15.51 -22.04 -0.54
C VAL A 117 14.94 -20.68 -0.14
N PRO A 118 14.59 -20.46 1.15
CA PRO A 118 14.02 -19.20 1.63
C PRO A 118 14.84 -17.95 1.26
N GLU A 119 16.15 -17.99 1.49
CA GLU A 119 17.04 -16.83 1.32
C GLU A 119 17.39 -16.54 -0.16
N ILE A 120 17.07 -17.47 -1.07
CA ILE A 120 17.44 -17.38 -2.49
C ILE A 120 16.19 -17.36 -3.37
N SER A 121 15.54 -18.50 -3.58
CA SER A 121 14.43 -18.63 -4.53
C SER A 121 13.17 -17.92 -4.06
N ILE A 122 12.83 -18.07 -2.77
CA ILE A 122 11.71 -17.34 -2.17
C ILE A 122 12.02 -15.85 -2.10
N ALA A 123 13.20 -15.45 -1.63
CA ALA A 123 13.59 -14.04 -1.60
C ALA A 123 13.53 -13.36 -2.99
N SER A 124 13.96 -14.06 -4.05
CA SER A 124 13.86 -13.55 -5.43
C SER A 124 12.39 -13.45 -5.87
N GLY A 125 11.58 -14.46 -5.55
CA GLY A 125 10.13 -14.43 -5.79
C GLY A 125 9.43 -13.29 -5.05
N MET A 126 9.78 -13.03 -3.79
CA MET A 126 9.27 -11.92 -2.98
C MET A 126 9.64 -10.55 -3.60
N ARG A 127 10.85 -10.40 -4.13
CA ARG A 127 11.25 -9.19 -4.86
C ARG A 127 10.52 -9.04 -6.20
N ALA A 128 10.28 -10.14 -6.93
CA ALA A 128 9.48 -10.11 -8.15
C ALA A 128 8.05 -9.62 -7.86
N VAL A 129 7.38 -10.16 -6.83
CA VAL A 129 6.01 -9.72 -6.49
C VAL A 129 5.95 -8.30 -5.94
N SER A 130 7.03 -7.79 -5.33
CA SER A 130 7.08 -6.47 -4.69
C SER A 130 6.80 -5.31 -5.64
N GLY A 131 6.89 -5.50 -6.96
CA GLY A 131 6.56 -4.49 -7.98
C GLY A 131 5.18 -4.67 -8.62
N THR A 132 4.31 -5.51 -8.05
CA THR A 132 3.05 -5.95 -8.69
C THR A 132 1.88 -5.95 -7.69
N TYR A 133 0.63 -6.05 -8.17
CA TYR A 133 -0.57 -6.12 -7.34
C TYR A 133 -0.82 -7.53 -6.78
N VAL A 134 0.22 -8.12 -6.19
CA VAL A 134 0.22 -9.49 -5.68
C VAL A 134 0.33 -9.48 -4.17
N GLN A 135 -0.57 -10.22 -3.51
CA GLN A 135 -0.50 -10.47 -2.07
C GLN A 135 -0.03 -11.90 -1.83
N VAL A 136 1.12 -12.07 -1.21
CA VAL A 136 1.60 -13.40 -0.81
C VAL A 136 0.85 -13.83 0.45
N VAL A 137 0.07 -14.91 0.34
CA VAL A 137 -0.80 -15.42 1.42
C VAL A 137 -0.23 -16.65 2.12
N GLU A 138 0.71 -17.34 1.47
CA GLU A 138 1.42 -18.51 2.01
C GLU A 138 2.73 -18.71 1.24
N THR A 139 3.71 -19.32 1.88
CA THR A 139 5.00 -19.69 1.28
C THR A 139 5.32 -21.15 1.52
N LEU A 140 5.77 -21.85 0.47
CA LEU A 140 6.21 -23.24 0.56
C LEU A 140 7.66 -23.35 0.10
N SER A 141 8.50 -24.03 0.88
CA SER A 141 9.89 -24.30 0.51
C SER A 141 10.35 -25.70 0.87
N LEU A 142 11.53 -26.12 0.40
CA LEU A 142 12.10 -27.41 0.84
C LEU A 142 12.47 -27.41 2.32
N ALA A 143 12.75 -26.23 2.90
CA ALA A 143 13.07 -26.08 4.31
C ALA A 143 11.81 -26.05 5.20
N ASP A 144 10.62 -26.22 4.62
CA ASP A 144 9.36 -26.24 5.36
C ASP A 144 9.29 -27.47 6.27
N LEU A 145 9.18 -27.22 7.58
CA LEU A 145 9.14 -28.24 8.62
C LEU A 145 7.75 -28.87 8.79
N ARG A 146 6.72 -28.32 8.13
CA ARG A 146 5.36 -28.87 8.12
C ARG A 146 5.35 -30.22 7.40
N SER A 147 4.47 -31.14 7.84
CA SER A 147 4.23 -32.39 7.10
C SER A 147 3.61 -32.12 5.72
N GLU A 148 3.72 -33.08 4.79
CA GLU A 148 3.11 -32.95 3.45
C GLU A 148 1.60 -32.67 3.52
N GLU A 149 0.89 -33.27 4.48
CA GLU A 149 -0.52 -33.01 4.74
C GLU A 149 -0.77 -31.56 5.19
N GLN A 150 0.07 -31.05 6.10
CA GLN A 150 -0.03 -29.66 6.58
C GLN A 150 0.29 -28.66 5.46
N GLN A 151 1.30 -28.93 4.64
CA GLN A 151 1.65 -28.12 3.47
C GLN A 151 0.49 -28.09 2.46
N LEU A 152 -0.07 -29.26 2.14
CA LEU A 152 -1.23 -29.36 1.26
C LEU A 152 -2.43 -28.59 1.82
N ASN A 153 -2.75 -28.77 3.11
CA ASN A 153 -3.83 -28.05 3.76
C ASN A 153 -3.62 -26.53 3.75
N ALA A 154 -2.38 -26.06 3.93
CA ALA A 154 -2.05 -24.64 3.82
C ALA A 154 -2.32 -24.09 2.40
N LEU A 155 -1.94 -24.84 1.36
CA LEU A 155 -2.26 -24.49 -0.03
C LEU A 155 -3.78 -24.43 -0.28
N LEU A 156 -4.55 -25.36 0.30
CA LEU A 156 -5.99 -25.42 0.11
C LEU A 156 -6.73 -24.32 0.88
N LEU A 157 -6.37 -24.08 2.14
CA LEU A 157 -7.01 -23.10 3.01
C LEU A 157 -6.68 -21.67 2.62
N SER A 158 -5.51 -21.42 2.02
CA SER A 158 -5.11 -20.09 1.55
C SER A 158 -5.95 -19.59 0.38
N ARG A 159 -6.66 -20.48 -0.34
CA ARG A 159 -7.53 -20.17 -1.50
C ARG A 159 -6.84 -19.19 -2.48
N PRO A 160 -5.71 -19.57 -3.07
CA PRO A 160 -4.97 -18.67 -3.95
C PRO A 160 -5.71 -18.44 -5.27
N ASP A 161 -5.49 -17.26 -5.85
CA ASP A 161 -5.77 -16.96 -7.24
C ASP A 161 -4.59 -17.38 -8.15
N LEU A 162 -3.35 -17.34 -7.63
CA LEU A 162 -2.13 -17.70 -8.33
C LEU A 162 -1.20 -18.55 -7.45
N ILE A 163 -0.48 -19.51 -8.04
CA ILE A 163 0.66 -20.17 -7.40
C ILE A 163 1.91 -19.84 -8.21
N PHE A 164 2.84 -19.11 -7.59
CA PHE A 164 4.09 -18.68 -8.20
C PHE A 164 5.22 -19.64 -7.79
N VAL A 165 5.71 -20.43 -8.74
CA VAL A 165 6.77 -21.41 -8.53
C VAL A 165 8.09 -20.87 -9.08
N THR A 166 9.08 -20.73 -8.19
CA THR A 166 10.45 -20.32 -8.48
C THR A 166 11.45 -21.41 -8.08
N GLY A 167 12.70 -21.25 -8.50
CA GLY A 167 13.83 -22.01 -7.97
C GLY A 167 14.49 -22.98 -8.94
N GLY A 168 15.65 -23.46 -8.49
CA GLY A 168 16.67 -24.06 -9.34
C GLY A 168 17.39 -22.99 -10.16
N THR A 169 18.71 -22.88 -10.04
CA THR A 169 19.50 -22.12 -11.01
C THR A 169 19.47 -22.82 -12.36
N GLU A 170 19.89 -22.13 -13.42
CA GLU A 170 20.16 -22.80 -14.69
C GLU A 170 21.21 -23.89 -14.50
N ALA A 171 20.98 -25.07 -15.11
CA ALA A 171 21.74 -26.29 -14.88
C ALA A 171 21.81 -26.78 -13.41
N GLY A 172 20.97 -26.23 -12.52
CA GLY A 172 20.90 -26.56 -11.11
C GLY A 172 19.94 -27.69 -10.76
N ALA A 173 19.48 -27.70 -9.51
CA ALA A 173 18.60 -28.73 -8.97
C ALA A 173 17.29 -28.87 -9.77
N GLN A 174 16.97 -30.11 -10.18
CA GLN A 174 15.79 -30.44 -10.99
C GLN A 174 14.72 -31.16 -10.17
N GLU A 175 15.05 -32.32 -9.60
CA GLU A 175 14.10 -33.17 -8.87
C GLU A 175 13.39 -32.45 -7.70
N PRO A 176 14.07 -31.62 -6.88
CA PRO A 176 13.39 -30.93 -5.79
C PRO A 176 12.36 -29.89 -6.28
N VAL A 177 12.62 -29.24 -7.43
CA VAL A 177 11.64 -28.32 -8.06
C VAL A 177 10.43 -29.10 -8.55
N LEU A 178 10.67 -30.25 -9.20
CA LEU A 178 9.59 -31.13 -9.66
C LEU A 178 8.78 -31.71 -8.49
N ALA A 179 9.41 -32.02 -7.35
CA ALA A 179 8.71 -32.46 -6.16
C ALA A 179 7.73 -31.41 -5.63
N LEU A 180 8.17 -30.16 -5.47
CA LEU A 180 7.29 -29.05 -5.09
C LEU A 180 6.18 -28.83 -6.13
N ALA A 181 6.51 -28.90 -7.43
CA ALA A 181 5.52 -28.77 -8.49
C ALA A 181 4.45 -29.87 -8.45
N ARG A 182 4.81 -31.11 -8.05
CA ARG A 182 3.84 -32.21 -7.86
C ARG A 182 2.89 -31.93 -6.69
N THR A 183 3.40 -31.38 -5.57
CA THR A 183 2.55 -30.94 -4.45
C THR A 183 1.58 -29.84 -4.89
N VAL A 184 2.07 -28.86 -5.65
CA VAL A 184 1.23 -27.82 -6.24
C VAL A 184 0.16 -28.41 -7.15
N ARG A 185 0.52 -29.32 -8.07
CA ARG A 185 -0.45 -30.01 -8.95
C ARG A 185 -1.54 -30.72 -8.15
N LEU A 186 -1.17 -31.41 -7.07
CA LEU A 186 -2.14 -32.07 -6.20
C LEU A 186 -3.10 -31.05 -5.58
N ALA A 187 -2.58 -29.94 -5.04
CA ALA A 187 -3.40 -28.86 -4.50
C ALA A 187 -4.38 -28.28 -5.56
N VAL A 188 -3.89 -27.96 -6.76
CA VAL A 188 -4.74 -27.45 -7.87
C VAL A 188 -5.81 -28.47 -8.27
N THR A 189 -5.52 -29.77 -8.20
CA THR A 189 -6.50 -30.83 -8.50
C THR A 189 -7.60 -30.92 -7.43
N LEU A 190 -7.27 -30.63 -6.18
CA LEU A 190 -8.18 -30.72 -5.04
C LEU A 190 -9.03 -29.46 -4.81
N LEU A 191 -8.57 -28.30 -5.28
CA LEU A 191 -9.33 -27.05 -5.22
C LEU A 191 -10.57 -27.13 -6.12
N ARG A 192 -11.74 -27.33 -5.51
CA ARG A 192 -13.03 -27.59 -6.19
C ARG A 192 -14.01 -26.40 -6.25
N LEU A 193 -13.63 -25.21 -5.75
CA LEU A 193 -14.56 -24.06 -5.65
C LEU A 193 -14.33 -23.05 -6.78
N GLY A 194 -15.21 -23.05 -7.79
CA GLY A 194 -15.44 -21.96 -8.75
C GLY A 194 -14.36 -21.72 -9.80
N HIS A 195 -13.10 -21.49 -9.39
CA HIS A 195 -11.98 -21.20 -10.29
C HIS A 195 -10.69 -21.83 -9.76
N LYS A 196 -9.95 -22.52 -10.65
CA LYS A 196 -8.62 -23.05 -10.32
C LYS A 196 -7.59 -21.92 -10.31
N PRO A 197 -6.61 -21.95 -9.39
CA PRO A 197 -5.53 -20.97 -9.41
C PRO A 197 -4.69 -21.12 -10.66
N THR A 198 -4.30 -19.98 -11.24
CA THR A 198 -3.30 -19.93 -12.30
C THR A 198 -1.93 -20.30 -11.73
N VAL A 199 -1.08 -20.95 -12.52
CA VAL A 199 0.31 -21.25 -12.13
C VAL A 199 1.25 -20.36 -12.92
N LEU A 200 2.21 -19.72 -12.25
CA LEU A 200 3.34 -19.06 -12.87
C LEU A 200 4.61 -19.83 -12.54
N TYR A 201 5.37 -20.23 -13.56
CA TYR A 201 6.68 -20.86 -13.38
C TYR A 201 7.81 -19.92 -13.86
N ALA A 202 8.75 -19.61 -12.97
CA ALA A 202 9.95 -18.81 -13.27
C ALA A 202 11.20 -19.41 -12.60
N GLY A 203 11.47 -20.68 -12.88
CA GLY A 203 12.64 -21.41 -12.40
C GLY A 203 13.48 -21.98 -13.55
N ASN A 204 14.33 -22.96 -13.23
CA ASN A 204 15.22 -23.63 -14.20
C ASN A 204 14.54 -23.93 -15.56
N SER A 205 15.04 -23.29 -16.62
CA SER A 205 14.42 -23.35 -17.94
C SER A 205 14.32 -24.76 -18.53
N ALA A 206 15.22 -25.67 -18.14
CA ALA A 206 15.20 -27.07 -18.58
C ALA A 206 13.95 -27.84 -18.13
N LEU A 207 13.28 -27.38 -17.07
CA LEU A 207 12.09 -28.03 -16.52
C LEU A 207 10.78 -27.56 -17.17
N VAL A 208 10.80 -26.51 -17.98
CA VAL A 208 9.60 -25.95 -18.62
C VAL A 208 8.78 -27.00 -19.37
N PRO A 209 9.36 -27.94 -20.16
CA PRO A 209 8.58 -28.99 -20.82
C PRO A 209 7.86 -29.91 -19.82
N ALA A 210 8.52 -30.28 -18.73
CA ALA A 210 7.93 -31.14 -17.70
C ALA A 210 6.81 -30.41 -16.93
N ILE A 211 7.01 -29.13 -16.61
CA ILE A 211 6.00 -28.28 -15.96
C ILE A 211 4.78 -28.10 -16.88
N ARG A 212 4.97 -27.85 -18.18
CA ARG A 212 3.87 -27.77 -19.15
C ARG A 212 3.06 -29.06 -19.18
N ASN A 213 3.72 -30.21 -19.32
CA ASN A 213 3.04 -31.50 -19.31
C ASN A 213 2.30 -31.77 -17.99
N MET A 214 2.82 -31.26 -16.87
CA MET A 214 2.23 -31.46 -15.54
C MET A 214 0.93 -30.69 -15.33
N PHE A 215 0.82 -29.47 -15.88
CA PHE A 215 -0.33 -28.58 -15.71
C PHE A 215 -1.25 -28.50 -16.95
N ASP A 216 -0.89 -29.16 -18.04
CA ASP A 216 -1.72 -29.22 -19.25
C ASP A 216 -3.13 -29.75 -18.97
N GLY A 217 -4.14 -29.05 -19.51
CA GLY A 217 -5.55 -29.30 -19.25
C GLY A 217 -6.01 -29.11 -17.79
N LEU A 218 -5.10 -28.79 -16.86
CA LEU A 218 -5.44 -28.63 -15.44
C LEU A 218 -5.79 -27.18 -15.10
N THR A 219 -4.94 -26.22 -15.48
CA THR A 219 -5.11 -24.78 -15.19
C THR A 219 -4.32 -23.93 -16.18
N THR A 220 -4.53 -22.61 -16.17
CA THR A 220 -3.70 -21.66 -16.94
C THR A 220 -2.27 -21.66 -16.40
N LEU A 221 -1.28 -21.80 -17.29
CA LEU A 221 0.14 -21.80 -16.97
C LEU A 221 0.85 -20.64 -17.68
N PHE A 222 1.39 -19.72 -16.90
CA PHE A 222 2.37 -18.74 -17.35
C PHE A 222 3.79 -19.25 -17.13
N VAL A 223 4.70 -18.89 -18.03
CA VAL A 223 6.12 -19.23 -17.93
C VAL A 223 6.93 -17.96 -18.16
N ALA A 224 7.86 -17.68 -17.25
CA ALA A 224 8.84 -16.62 -17.39
C ALA A 224 10.27 -17.20 -17.39
N PRO A 225 11.26 -16.46 -17.92
CA PRO A 225 12.66 -16.64 -17.58
C PRO A 225 12.88 -16.79 -16.07
N ASN A 226 13.92 -17.53 -15.71
CA ASN A 226 14.24 -17.84 -14.33
C ASN A 226 14.56 -16.56 -13.53
N VAL A 227 13.90 -16.38 -12.38
CA VAL A 227 14.17 -15.21 -11.52
C VAL A 227 15.57 -15.20 -10.92
N ARG A 228 16.23 -16.37 -10.88
CA ARG A 228 17.57 -16.54 -10.33
C ARG A 228 18.39 -17.51 -11.20
N PRO A 229 18.83 -17.08 -12.40
CA PRO A 229 19.55 -17.97 -13.31
C PRO A 229 20.86 -18.49 -12.73
N ALA A 230 21.54 -17.68 -11.90
CA ALA A 230 22.74 -18.07 -11.16
C ALA A 230 22.66 -17.59 -9.70
N LEU A 231 23.53 -18.10 -8.80
CA LEU A 231 23.50 -17.72 -7.38
C LEU A 231 23.74 -16.24 -7.15
N ASP A 232 24.46 -15.57 -8.04
CA ASP A 232 24.83 -14.16 -8.01
C ASP A 232 24.08 -13.31 -9.05
N ASN A 233 23.32 -13.93 -9.96
CA ASN A 233 22.54 -13.24 -10.99
C ASN A 233 21.04 -13.36 -10.73
N GLU A 234 20.35 -12.22 -10.64
CA GLU A 234 18.91 -12.12 -10.37
C GLU A 234 18.21 -11.31 -11.47
N GLU A 235 17.12 -11.85 -12.03
CA GLU A 235 16.41 -11.30 -13.18
C GLU A 235 14.89 -11.30 -12.94
N LEU A 236 14.32 -10.19 -12.45
CA LEU A 236 12.94 -10.16 -11.96
C LEU A 236 11.90 -9.68 -12.99
N GLU A 237 12.33 -8.92 -13.99
CA GLU A 237 11.48 -8.13 -14.89
C GLU A 237 10.48 -9.00 -15.66
N ALA A 238 10.94 -10.14 -16.17
CA ALA A 238 10.10 -11.02 -16.97
C ALA A 238 9.02 -11.73 -16.12
N ALA A 239 9.35 -12.08 -14.87
CA ALA A 239 8.36 -12.62 -13.92
C ALA A 239 7.36 -11.54 -13.50
N GLN A 240 7.81 -10.31 -13.25
CA GLN A 240 6.95 -9.16 -12.95
C GLN A 240 5.94 -8.90 -14.07
N LEU A 241 6.37 -8.98 -15.34
CA LEU A 241 5.48 -8.85 -16.48
C LEU A 241 4.41 -9.95 -16.50
N GLN A 242 4.79 -11.22 -16.26
CA GLN A 242 3.81 -12.32 -16.22
C GLN A 242 2.85 -12.20 -15.03
N LEU A 243 3.32 -11.72 -13.87
CA LEU A 243 2.46 -11.44 -12.71
C LEU A 243 1.45 -10.33 -13.01
N ALA A 244 1.87 -9.26 -13.70
CA ALA A 244 0.97 -8.21 -14.15
C ALA A 244 -0.10 -8.76 -15.12
N LEU A 245 0.30 -9.57 -16.10
CA LEU A 245 -0.63 -10.21 -17.03
C LEU A 245 -1.62 -11.16 -16.32
N ALA A 246 -1.14 -11.94 -15.34
CA ALA A 246 -2.00 -12.82 -14.56
C ALA A 246 -2.99 -12.04 -13.68
N PHE A 247 -2.56 -10.88 -13.15
CA PHE A 247 -3.47 -9.97 -12.45
C PHE A 247 -4.52 -9.40 -13.40
N ASP A 248 -4.15 -8.97 -14.61
CA ASP A 248 -5.07 -8.43 -15.61
C ASP A 248 -6.08 -9.48 -16.09
N GLU A 249 -5.64 -10.72 -16.35
CA GLU A 249 -6.52 -11.84 -16.70
C GLU A 249 -7.56 -12.10 -15.60
N ARG A 250 -7.13 -12.12 -14.32
CA ARG A 250 -8.04 -12.27 -13.18
C ARG A 250 -8.96 -11.06 -13.01
N SER A 251 -8.45 -9.89 -13.31
CA SER A 251 -9.12 -8.60 -13.16
C SER A 251 -10.11 -8.29 -14.28
N SER A 252 -9.99 -8.97 -15.42
CA SER A 252 -10.92 -8.82 -16.54
C SER A 252 -12.36 -9.25 -16.19
N GLY A 253 -12.56 -9.97 -15.07
CA GLY A 253 -13.87 -10.28 -14.47
C GLY A 253 -14.32 -9.34 -13.34
N ARG A 254 -13.76 -8.13 -13.23
CA ARG A 254 -14.09 -7.15 -12.16
C ARG A 254 -15.48 -6.54 -12.33
N GLY A 255 -16.49 -7.17 -11.73
CA GLY A 255 -17.79 -6.55 -11.43
C GLY A 255 -18.52 -5.97 -12.64
N SER A 256 -19.66 -5.31 -12.40
CA SER A 256 -20.40 -4.64 -13.47
C SER A 256 -19.75 -3.27 -13.80
N GLY A 257 -19.72 -2.90 -15.08
CA GLY A 257 -19.33 -1.55 -15.54
C GLY A 257 -17.89 -1.37 -16.05
N PHE A 258 -16.90 -2.14 -15.56
CA PHE A 258 -15.51 -2.01 -16.06
C PHE A 258 -15.35 -2.43 -17.52
N GLU A 259 -16.11 -3.43 -17.98
CA GLU A 259 -16.08 -3.86 -19.39
C GLU A 259 -16.45 -2.71 -20.34
N GLY A 260 -17.52 -1.96 -20.01
CA GLY A 260 -17.96 -0.81 -20.79
C GLY A 260 -16.92 0.31 -20.80
N LEU A 261 -16.34 0.64 -19.65
CA LEU A 261 -15.30 1.68 -19.55
C LEU A 261 -13.99 1.27 -20.25
N SER A 262 -13.61 0.00 -20.15
CA SER A 262 -12.43 -0.56 -20.82
C SER A 262 -12.57 -0.50 -22.34
N ALA A 263 -13.77 -0.79 -22.87
CA ALA A 263 -14.06 -0.74 -24.30
C ALA A 263 -13.96 0.68 -24.88
N VAL A 264 -14.26 1.71 -24.09
CA VAL A 264 -14.17 3.13 -24.50
C VAL A 264 -12.77 3.71 -24.22
N SER A 265 -12.04 3.17 -23.25
CA SER A 265 -10.67 3.57 -22.94
C SER A 265 -9.71 3.19 -24.06
N ARG A 266 -8.79 4.10 -24.41
CA ARG A 266 -7.82 3.86 -25.47
C ARG A 266 -6.82 2.74 -25.16
N LEU A 267 -6.60 2.45 -23.88
CA LEU A 267 -5.62 1.45 -23.40
C LEU A 267 -6.25 0.35 -22.54
N GLY A 268 -7.58 0.31 -22.43
CA GLY A 268 -8.25 -0.45 -21.37
C GLY A 268 -8.00 0.15 -19.99
N VAL A 269 -8.02 -0.68 -18.95
CA VAL A 269 -7.81 -0.28 -17.55
C VAL A 269 -6.37 -0.58 -17.15
N LEU A 270 -5.59 0.47 -16.84
CA LEU A 270 -4.20 0.30 -16.39
C LEU A 270 -4.08 0.32 -14.86
N PRO A 271 -3.14 -0.43 -14.26
CA PRO A 271 -2.93 -0.36 -12.82
C PRO A 271 -2.33 0.98 -12.39
N THR A 272 -2.96 1.68 -11.43
CA THR A 272 -2.54 3.03 -10.99
C THR A 272 -1.07 3.08 -10.52
N ALA A 273 -0.59 2.05 -9.82
CA ALA A 273 0.77 2.01 -9.30
C ALA A 273 1.84 2.01 -10.41
N GLN A 274 1.53 1.49 -11.61
CA GLN A 274 2.46 1.52 -12.75
C GLN A 274 2.69 2.95 -13.25
N SER A 275 1.72 3.84 -13.08
CA SER A 275 1.87 5.24 -13.48
C SER A 275 2.95 5.98 -12.70
N TYR A 276 3.14 5.66 -11.41
CA TYR A 276 4.19 6.26 -10.58
C TYR A 276 5.58 5.91 -11.11
N ALA A 277 5.79 4.66 -11.54
CA ALA A 277 7.05 4.21 -12.09
C ALA A 277 7.47 5.04 -13.32
N LEU A 278 6.53 5.29 -14.24
CA LEU A 278 6.76 6.07 -15.46
C LEU A 278 7.07 7.54 -15.18
N VAL A 279 6.28 8.19 -14.33
CA VAL A 279 6.48 9.61 -13.98
C VAL A 279 7.79 9.80 -13.23
N VAL A 280 8.12 8.92 -12.28
CA VAL A 280 9.38 8.97 -11.52
C VAL A 280 10.60 8.72 -12.40
N ASP A 281 10.53 7.76 -13.33
CA ASP A 281 11.63 7.52 -14.29
C ASP A 281 11.83 8.73 -15.21
N TYR A 282 10.75 9.30 -15.75
CA TYR A 282 10.81 10.52 -16.55
C TYR A 282 11.48 11.67 -15.78
N LEU A 283 11.01 11.97 -14.57
CA LEU A 283 11.55 13.05 -13.73
C LEU A 283 13.01 12.77 -13.32
N GLY A 284 13.37 11.52 -13.02
CA GLY A 284 14.74 11.14 -12.70
C GLY A 284 15.71 11.35 -13.87
N ARG A 285 15.24 11.13 -15.10
CA ARG A 285 16.02 11.37 -16.32
C ARG A 285 16.15 12.87 -16.64
N THR A 286 15.09 13.65 -16.47
CA THR A 286 15.06 15.08 -16.85
C THR A 286 15.68 16.01 -15.82
N LEU A 287 15.45 15.78 -14.52
CA LEU A 287 16.05 16.56 -13.43
C LEU A 287 17.55 16.27 -13.24
N GLY A 288 18.09 15.29 -13.97
CA GLY A 288 19.45 14.76 -13.86
C GLY A 288 20.56 15.56 -14.53
N GLY A 289 20.39 16.86 -14.78
CA GLY A 289 21.46 17.75 -15.23
C GLY A 289 22.62 17.79 -14.23
N GLY A 290 23.74 17.12 -14.53
CA GLY A 290 24.91 16.98 -13.65
C GLY A 290 25.05 15.64 -12.91
N GLY A 291 24.22 14.63 -13.22
CA GLY A 291 24.47 13.24 -12.84
C GLY A 291 24.09 12.81 -11.41
N ARG A 292 23.19 13.54 -10.71
CA ARG A 292 22.82 13.23 -9.30
C ARG A 292 21.33 13.45 -8.93
N GLY A 293 20.41 13.50 -9.89
CA GLY A 293 19.00 13.81 -9.61
C GLY A 293 18.19 12.58 -9.20
N SER A 294 18.20 12.20 -7.93
CA SER A 294 17.31 11.14 -7.44
C SER A 294 15.90 11.68 -7.15
N VAL A 295 14.88 10.93 -7.54
CA VAL A 295 13.45 11.27 -7.35
C VAL A 295 12.77 10.14 -6.59
N LEU A 296 11.88 10.49 -5.65
CA LEU A 296 11.05 9.55 -4.91
C LEU A 296 9.58 10.00 -5.01
N ALA A 297 8.67 9.07 -5.26
CA ALA A 297 7.25 9.29 -5.10
C ALA A 297 6.69 8.26 -4.13
N VAL A 298 5.85 8.71 -3.20
CA VAL A 298 5.14 7.87 -2.24
C VAL A 298 3.65 8.14 -2.34
N ASP A 299 2.86 7.09 -2.51
CA ASP A 299 1.40 7.11 -2.51
C ASP A 299 0.90 6.16 -1.42
N VAL A 300 0.18 6.69 -0.43
CA VAL A 300 -0.46 5.87 0.60
C VAL A 300 -1.96 5.87 0.36
N GLY A 301 -2.43 4.78 -0.26
CA GLY A 301 -3.84 4.53 -0.50
C GLY A 301 -4.53 3.81 0.67
N SER A 302 -5.81 3.52 0.47
CA SER A 302 -6.64 2.80 1.45
C SER A 302 -6.26 1.31 1.57
N ALA A 303 -6.03 0.65 0.43
CA ALA A 303 -5.69 -0.78 0.36
C ALA A 303 -4.26 -1.05 -0.13
N VAL A 304 -3.73 -0.15 -0.96
CA VAL A 304 -2.43 -0.33 -1.61
C VAL A 304 -1.63 0.96 -1.47
N SER A 305 -0.36 0.83 -1.13
CA SER A 305 0.61 1.92 -1.14
C SER A 305 1.69 1.66 -2.19
N THR A 306 2.15 2.71 -2.85
CA THR A 306 3.19 2.64 -3.89
C THR A 306 4.36 3.52 -3.52
N LEU A 307 5.58 2.99 -3.61
CA LEU A 307 6.82 3.75 -3.48
C LEU A 307 7.63 3.54 -4.76
N ALA A 308 7.85 4.61 -5.52
CA ALA A 308 8.66 4.58 -6.74
C ALA A 308 9.87 5.50 -6.58
N ALA A 309 11.06 5.00 -6.87
CA ALA A 309 12.30 5.76 -6.74
C ALA A 309 13.17 5.62 -7.98
N SER A 310 13.69 6.74 -8.48
CA SER A 310 14.79 6.76 -9.43
C SER A 310 16.06 7.17 -8.68
N VAL A 311 16.99 6.25 -8.49
CA VAL A 311 18.28 6.48 -7.82
C VAL A 311 19.38 6.18 -8.84
N ASN A 312 20.26 7.14 -9.11
CA ASN A 312 21.26 7.02 -10.19
C ASN A 312 20.66 6.59 -11.55
N ARG A 313 19.43 7.06 -11.86
CA ARG A 313 18.65 6.70 -13.06
C ARG A 313 18.24 5.22 -13.14
N GLN A 314 18.38 4.47 -12.06
CA GLN A 314 17.78 3.15 -11.93
C GLN A 314 16.44 3.29 -11.21
N LEU A 315 15.40 2.78 -11.85
CA LEU A 315 14.06 2.76 -11.31
C LEU A 315 13.90 1.55 -10.38
N SER A 316 13.31 1.79 -9.21
CA SER A 316 12.82 0.77 -8.31
C SER A 316 11.39 1.11 -7.93
N THR A 317 10.52 0.12 -7.84
CA THR A 317 9.11 0.32 -7.46
C THR A 317 8.70 -0.76 -6.47
N SER A 318 8.04 -0.34 -5.40
CA SER A 318 7.47 -1.18 -4.36
C SER A 318 5.97 -0.91 -4.28
N ILE A 319 5.16 -1.92 -4.56
CA ILE A 319 3.70 -1.93 -4.42
C ILE A 319 3.38 -2.80 -3.21
N ARG A 320 2.76 -2.21 -2.19
CA ARG A 320 2.46 -2.87 -0.92
C ARG A 320 0.96 -2.92 -0.72
N THR A 321 0.40 -4.11 -0.92
CA THR A 321 -1.05 -4.39 -0.77
C THR A 321 -1.44 -4.66 0.67
N ASP A 322 -0.45 -4.83 1.54
CA ASP A 322 -0.53 -5.04 2.98
C ASP A 322 -0.28 -3.74 3.77
N ILE A 323 0.05 -2.64 3.09
CA ILE A 323 0.23 -1.32 3.70
C ILE A 323 -0.78 -0.36 3.06
N GLY A 324 -1.77 0.07 3.83
CA GLY A 324 -2.75 1.09 3.44
C GLY A 324 -3.50 1.64 4.64
N LEU A 325 -4.07 2.83 4.50
CA LEU A 325 -4.81 3.52 5.56
C LEU A 325 -6.31 3.49 5.28
N GLY A 326 -6.87 2.31 5.42
CA GLY A 326 -8.26 1.98 5.10
C GLY A 326 -8.40 0.47 5.11
N HIS A 327 -8.75 -0.12 3.97
CA HIS A 327 -8.95 -1.58 3.82
C HIS A 327 -7.78 -2.41 4.38
N SER A 328 -6.54 -1.94 4.22
CA SER A 328 -5.34 -2.65 4.68
C SER A 328 -4.78 -2.11 5.99
N ALA A 329 -5.54 -1.33 6.78
CA ALA A 329 -5.05 -0.72 8.01
C ALA A 329 -4.65 -1.77 9.07
N HIS A 330 -5.41 -2.85 9.19
CA HIS A 330 -5.06 -3.94 10.09
C HIS A 330 -3.85 -4.74 9.59
N ASN A 331 -3.78 -5.07 8.30
CA ASN A 331 -2.61 -5.73 7.74
C ASN A 331 -1.34 -4.87 7.88
N LEU A 332 -1.47 -3.54 7.75
CA LEU A 332 -0.37 -2.61 8.01
C LEU A 332 0.13 -2.80 9.44
N LEU A 333 -0.78 -2.83 10.42
CA LEU A 333 -0.42 -3.05 11.83
C LEU A 333 0.28 -4.42 12.04
N GLU A 334 -0.19 -5.49 11.39
CA GLU A 334 0.46 -6.80 11.45
C GLU A 334 1.89 -6.78 10.89
N VAL A 335 2.09 -6.04 9.79
CA VAL A 335 3.40 -5.92 9.11
C VAL A 335 4.39 -5.10 9.92
N VAL A 336 3.97 -3.94 10.45
CA VAL A 336 4.88 -3.00 11.13
C VAL A 336 5.04 -3.30 12.62
N GLY A 337 4.06 -3.98 13.21
CA GLY A 337 3.98 -4.26 14.65
C GLY A 337 3.50 -3.07 15.48
N GLU A 338 2.92 -3.37 16.64
CA GLU A 338 2.33 -2.36 17.52
C GLU A 338 3.33 -1.32 18.03
N GLU A 339 4.58 -1.72 18.30
CA GLU A 339 5.60 -0.82 18.85
C GLU A 339 6.00 0.27 17.84
N ALA A 340 6.02 -0.06 16.54
CA ALA A 340 6.30 0.91 15.49
C ALA A 340 5.21 2.01 15.45
N VAL A 341 3.94 1.62 15.62
CA VAL A 341 2.82 2.57 15.71
C VAL A 341 2.87 3.33 17.04
N ARG A 342 3.04 2.63 18.16
CA ARG A 342 3.06 3.19 19.52
C ARG A 342 4.15 4.24 19.70
N ARG A 343 5.30 4.09 19.04
CA ARG A 343 6.38 5.10 19.00
C ARG A 343 5.88 6.48 18.56
N TRP A 344 4.90 6.54 17.67
CA TRP A 344 4.36 7.78 17.11
C TRP A 344 3.14 8.34 17.86
N LEU A 345 2.68 7.67 18.93
CA LEU A 345 1.55 8.14 19.73
C LEU A 345 2.04 9.02 20.90
N PRO A 346 1.48 10.24 21.08
CA PRO A 346 1.83 11.13 22.18
C PRO A 346 1.12 10.79 23.49
N PHE A 347 0.63 9.56 23.66
CA PHE A 347 -0.14 9.12 24.81
C PHE A 347 -0.01 7.61 25.03
N TYR A 348 -0.47 7.13 26.19
CA TYR A 348 -0.61 5.69 26.43
C TYR A 348 -1.75 5.12 25.59
N ALA A 349 -1.43 4.14 24.76
CA ALA A 349 -2.39 3.35 24.00
C ALA A 349 -2.17 1.87 24.28
N SER A 350 -3.22 1.17 24.72
CA SER A 350 -3.16 -0.28 24.89
C SER A 350 -3.10 -0.97 23.52
N SER A 351 -2.60 -2.20 23.49
CA SER A 351 -2.64 -3.06 22.30
C SER A 351 -4.05 -3.16 21.73
N SER A 352 -5.06 -3.39 22.57
CA SER A 352 -6.46 -3.45 22.15
C SER A 352 -6.92 -2.17 21.46
N GLN A 353 -6.54 -0.98 21.93
CA GLN A 353 -6.92 0.28 21.31
C GLN A 353 -6.29 0.47 19.92
N ILE A 354 -5.03 0.07 19.76
CA ILE A 354 -4.34 0.16 18.45
C ILE A 354 -5.00 -0.79 17.45
N HIS A 355 -5.28 -2.03 17.86
CA HIS A 355 -5.97 -3.03 17.03
C HIS A 355 -7.41 -2.62 16.70
N GLU A 356 -8.17 -2.16 17.70
CA GLU A 356 -9.56 -1.72 17.53
C GLU A 356 -9.65 -0.59 16.51
N TYR A 357 -8.75 0.40 16.59
CA TYR A 357 -8.70 1.47 15.61
C TYR A 357 -8.41 0.95 14.20
N ALA A 358 -7.38 0.11 14.04
CA ALA A 358 -6.99 -0.44 12.74
C ALA A 358 -8.09 -1.34 12.12
N LEU A 359 -8.76 -2.16 12.94
CA LEU A 359 -9.88 -3.00 12.52
C LEU A 359 -11.10 -2.16 12.11
N ASN A 360 -11.47 -1.16 12.91
CA ASN A 360 -12.57 -0.25 12.59
C ASN A 360 -12.30 0.51 11.29
N LYS A 361 -11.06 0.98 11.09
CA LYS A 361 -10.65 1.64 9.85
C LYS A 361 -10.69 0.69 8.64
N SER A 362 -10.35 -0.59 8.83
CA SER A 362 -10.44 -1.61 7.78
C SER A 362 -11.88 -1.92 7.38
N LEU A 363 -12.81 -1.93 8.35
CA LEU A 363 -14.24 -2.12 8.11
C LEU A 363 -14.92 -0.89 7.50
N ARG A 364 -14.43 0.31 7.80
CA ARG A 364 -15.00 1.58 7.35
C ARG A 364 -13.92 2.47 6.73
N PRO A 365 -13.35 2.08 5.58
CA PRO A 365 -12.17 2.73 5.00
C PRO A 365 -12.39 4.18 4.58
N SER A 366 -13.64 4.61 4.39
CA SER A 366 -14.02 5.96 4.02
C SER A 366 -14.21 6.92 5.20
N THR A 367 -14.14 6.45 6.45
CA THR A 367 -14.27 7.35 7.61
C THR A 367 -13.06 8.26 7.71
N VAL A 368 -13.25 9.46 8.25
CA VAL A 368 -12.17 10.38 8.61
C VAL A 368 -12.07 10.46 10.14
N PRO A 369 -10.92 10.84 10.72
CA PRO A 369 -10.80 11.06 12.15
C PRO A 369 -11.78 12.12 12.65
N GLU A 370 -12.67 11.75 13.56
CA GLU A 370 -13.61 12.68 14.20
C GLU A 370 -13.00 13.32 15.45
N ALA A 371 -12.10 12.61 16.14
CA ALA A 371 -11.39 13.09 17.31
C ALA A 371 -9.88 13.25 17.06
N LEU A 372 -9.24 14.14 17.85
CA LEU A 372 -7.78 14.32 17.80
C LEU A 372 -7.01 13.02 18.09
N ARG A 373 -7.55 12.16 18.96
CA ARG A 373 -6.94 10.87 19.28
C ARG A 373 -6.88 9.94 18.07
N ASP A 374 -7.97 9.89 17.30
CA ASP A 374 -8.08 9.11 16.07
C ASP A 374 -7.07 9.60 15.03
N LEU A 375 -6.93 10.92 14.91
CA LEU A 375 -5.95 11.54 14.01
C LEU A 375 -4.51 11.10 14.34
N TYR A 376 -4.17 11.00 15.63
CA TYR A 376 -2.86 10.49 16.04
C TYR A 376 -2.66 9.01 15.71
N PHE A 377 -3.69 8.15 15.86
CA PHE A 377 -3.59 6.75 15.43
C PHE A 377 -3.38 6.63 13.92
N GLU A 378 -4.16 7.37 13.13
CA GLU A 378 -4.07 7.36 11.67
C GLU A 378 -2.68 7.83 11.20
N HIS A 379 -2.16 8.93 11.73
CA HIS A 379 -0.83 9.41 11.39
C HIS A 379 0.32 8.59 11.98
N ALA A 380 0.09 7.82 13.04
CA ALA A 380 1.06 6.86 13.56
C ALA A 380 1.18 5.64 12.63
N LEU A 381 0.04 5.09 12.18
CA LEU A 381 0.00 4.03 11.17
C LEU A 381 0.65 4.49 9.86
N LEU A 382 0.36 5.72 9.42
CA LEU A 382 0.96 6.33 8.24
C LEU A 382 2.48 6.34 8.28
N ARG A 383 3.06 6.89 9.37
CA ARG A 383 4.51 6.99 9.53
C ARG A 383 5.15 5.61 9.61
N ALA A 384 4.59 4.70 10.41
CA ALA A 384 5.09 3.34 10.54
C ALA A 384 5.04 2.57 9.20
N GLY A 385 3.95 2.72 8.45
CA GLY A 385 3.79 2.09 7.13
C GLY A 385 4.82 2.58 6.12
N ILE A 386 4.99 3.90 5.97
CA ILE A 386 5.99 4.48 5.08
C ILE A 386 7.41 4.11 5.53
N GLU A 387 7.71 4.13 6.84
CA GLU A 387 9.00 3.67 7.37
C GLU A 387 9.28 2.21 6.92
N ALA A 388 8.29 1.31 7.02
CA ALA A 388 8.44 -0.08 6.57
C ALA A 388 8.64 -0.20 5.05
N MET A 389 7.96 0.62 4.23
CA MET A 389 8.18 0.64 2.78
C MET A 389 9.58 1.11 2.40
N VAL A 390 10.08 2.15 3.09
CA VAL A 390 11.45 2.64 2.93
C VAL A 390 12.45 1.54 3.28
N GLN A 391 12.29 0.88 4.43
CA GLN A 391 13.20 -0.20 4.84
C GLN A 391 13.22 -1.35 3.84
N ALA A 392 12.07 -1.76 3.31
CA ALA A 392 11.99 -2.81 2.30
C ALA A 392 12.66 -2.42 0.96
N SER A 393 12.70 -1.13 0.63
CA SER A 393 13.24 -0.63 -0.65
C SER A 393 14.73 -0.27 -0.60
N ARG A 394 15.31 -0.11 0.60
CA ARG A 394 16.73 0.23 0.80
C ARG A 394 17.72 -0.68 0.06
N PRO A 395 17.56 -2.02 0.02
CA PRO A 395 18.53 -2.88 -0.67
C PRO A 395 18.69 -2.48 -2.14
N ALA A 396 17.57 -2.29 -2.86
CA ALA A 396 17.60 -1.88 -4.27
C ALA A 396 18.30 -0.53 -4.47
N TRP A 397 18.08 0.43 -3.57
CA TRP A 397 18.73 1.73 -3.66
C TRP A 397 20.23 1.69 -3.34
N ASN A 398 20.63 0.88 -2.37
CA ASN A 398 22.04 0.68 -2.02
C ASN A 398 22.80 0.03 -3.20
N ASP A 399 22.19 -0.95 -3.86
CA ASP A 399 22.75 -1.57 -5.06
C ASP A 399 22.95 -0.54 -6.18
N SER A 400 21.95 0.33 -6.41
CA SER A 400 22.06 1.43 -7.39
C SER A 400 23.14 2.46 -7.04
N LEU A 401 23.43 2.67 -5.76
CA LEU A 401 24.46 3.59 -5.30
C LEU A 401 25.85 2.96 -5.24
N GLY A 402 25.93 1.62 -5.22
CA GLY A 402 27.17 0.89 -4.94
C GLY A 402 27.71 1.08 -3.52
N ASN A 403 26.87 1.52 -2.57
CA ASN A 403 27.25 1.70 -1.16
C ASN A 403 26.07 1.45 -0.21
N VAL A 404 26.39 1.11 1.04
CA VAL A 404 25.38 0.91 2.10
C VAL A 404 25.26 2.20 2.91
N LEU A 405 24.12 2.88 2.80
CA LEU A 405 23.86 4.13 3.54
C LEU A 405 23.36 3.94 4.98
N GLY A 406 23.27 2.70 5.46
CA GLY A 406 22.70 2.37 6.77
C GLY A 406 21.26 2.88 6.89
N ASP A 407 20.96 3.60 7.97
CA ASP A 407 19.64 4.19 8.23
C ASP A 407 19.39 5.51 7.48
N VAL A 408 20.40 6.04 6.78
CA VAL A 408 20.26 7.32 6.06
C VAL A 408 19.62 7.09 4.70
N LEU A 409 18.61 7.89 4.35
CA LEU A 409 17.99 7.83 3.04
C LEU A 409 18.96 8.34 1.95
N PRO A 410 18.97 7.77 0.73
CA PRO A 410 19.61 8.41 -0.40
C PRO A 410 19.20 9.90 -0.52
N PRO A 411 20.11 10.80 -0.94
CA PRO A 411 19.75 12.20 -1.13
C PRO A 411 18.81 12.34 -2.33
N PHE A 412 17.52 12.46 -2.06
CA PHE A 412 16.49 12.73 -3.07
C PHE A 412 16.38 14.24 -3.31
N ARG A 413 16.48 14.65 -4.57
CA ARG A 413 16.33 16.05 -4.97
C ARG A 413 14.86 16.47 -4.96
N LEU A 414 13.98 15.54 -5.34
CA LEU A 414 12.54 15.72 -5.40
C LEU A 414 11.87 14.54 -4.69
N VAL A 415 10.95 14.87 -3.80
CA VAL A 415 10.01 13.90 -3.22
C VAL A 415 8.59 14.36 -3.52
N ILE A 416 7.79 13.45 -4.07
CA ILE A 416 6.38 13.65 -4.37
C ILE A 416 5.55 12.82 -3.39
N LEU A 417 4.62 13.44 -2.68
CA LEU A 417 3.65 12.75 -1.83
C LEU A 417 2.28 12.68 -2.52
N ALA A 418 1.62 11.55 -2.40
CA ALA A 418 0.30 11.29 -2.94
C ALA A 418 -0.52 10.44 -1.95
N GLY A 419 -1.82 10.31 -2.23
CA GLY A 419 -2.75 9.56 -1.39
C GLY A 419 -3.42 10.43 -0.34
N GLY A 420 -4.71 10.18 -0.12
CA GLY A 420 -5.59 11.05 0.68
C GLY A 420 -5.11 11.27 2.12
N ALA A 421 -4.46 10.28 2.73
CA ALA A 421 -3.91 10.41 4.08
C ALA A 421 -2.71 11.38 4.17
N LEU A 422 -1.99 11.60 3.07
CA LEU A 422 -0.84 12.50 3.00
C LEU A 422 -1.17 13.87 2.42
N THR A 423 -2.25 13.98 1.65
CA THR A 423 -2.62 15.23 0.97
C THR A 423 -3.86 15.89 1.57
N GLY A 424 -4.70 15.15 2.29
CA GLY A 424 -5.98 15.58 2.82
C GLY A 424 -5.97 16.17 4.24
N THR A 425 -4.81 16.52 4.81
CA THR A 425 -4.77 17.04 6.21
C THR A 425 -5.32 18.46 6.36
N GLY A 426 -5.57 19.15 5.25
CA GLY A 426 -6.01 20.55 5.23
C GLY A 426 -4.88 21.57 5.45
N HIS A 427 -3.62 21.14 5.66
CA HIS A 427 -2.50 22.04 5.88
C HIS A 427 -1.21 21.56 5.16
N ALA A 428 -0.76 22.31 4.15
CA ALA A 428 0.40 21.98 3.31
C ALA A 428 1.69 21.71 4.12
N ALA A 429 1.98 22.53 5.13
CA ALA A 429 3.17 22.33 5.96
C ALA A 429 3.07 21.07 6.84
N TYR A 430 1.86 20.69 7.28
CA TYR A 430 1.64 19.49 8.06
C TYR A 430 1.81 18.23 7.20
N ASN A 431 1.33 18.25 5.96
CA ASN A 431 1.63 17.22 4.94
C ASN A 431 3.15 17.03 4.78
N ALA A 432 3.89 18.14 4.66
CA ALA A 432 5.35 18.10 4.56
C ALA A 432 5.99 17.48 5.81
N MET A 433 5.52 17.81 7.02
CA MET A 433 6.06 17.23 8.26
C MET A 433 5.80 15.74 8.37
N LEU A 434 4.60 15.24 8.05
CA LEU A 434 4.30 13.80 8.04
C LEU A 434 5.28 13.04 7.14
N LEU A 435 5.56 13.60 5.97
CA LEU A 435 6.54 13.06 5.03
C LEU A 435 7.97 13.11 5.58
N LEU A 436 8.39 14.24 6.16
CA LEU A 436 9.72 14.39 6.76
C LEU A 436 9.94 13.41 7.92
N ASP A 437 8.90 13.15 8.71
CA ASP A 437 8.92 12.21 9.82
C ASP A 437 9.11 10.78 9.34
N ALA A 438 8.36 10.39 8.31
CA ALA A 438 8.30 9.02 7.84
C ALA A 438 9.47 8.63 6.93
N LEU A 439 9.82 9.50 5.97
CA LEU A 439 10.91 9.24 5.03
C LEU A 439 12.28 9.60 5.58
N GLN A 440 12.35 10.60 6.46
CA GLN A 440 13.60 11.08 7.04
C GLN A 440 14.65 11.49 5.97
N PRO A 441 14.30 12.36 4.99
CA PRO A 441 15.24 12.77 3.94
C PRO A 441 16.42 13.57 4.53
N VAL A 442 17.52 13.63 3.78
CA VAL A 442 18.72 14.39 4.13
C VAL A 442 19.04 15.43 3.07
N GLY A 443 19.65 16.54 3.50
CA GLY A 443 20.08 17.58 2.58
C GLY A 443 18.93 18.48 2.13
N MET A 444 19.03 18.98 0.90
CA MET A 444 18.02 19.84 0.30
C MET A 444 17.08 19.00 -0.56
N THR A 445 15.79 18.99 -0.19
CA THR A 445 14.74 18.23 -0.88
C THR A 445 13.63 19.18 -1.32
N VAL A 446 13.29 19.16 -2.60
CA VAL A 446 12.06 19.80 -3.09
C VAL A 446 10.89 18.87 -2.78
N LEU A 447 9.83 19.41 -2.17
CA LEU A 447 8.63 18.66 -1.82
C LEU A 447 7.47 19.08 -2.73
N GLN A 448 6.82 18.08 -3.33
CA GLN A 448 5.60 18.26 -4.12
C GLN A 448 4.51 17.33 -3.62
N SER A 449 3.26 17.73 -3.77
CA SER A 449 2.08 16.92 -3.51
C SER A 449 1.27 16.69 -4.77
N ASP A 450 0.68 15.50 -4.87
CA ASP A 450 -0.37 15.17 -5.81
C ASP A 450 -1.71 15.06 -5.06
N PRO A 451 -2.32 16.19 -4.65
CA PRO A 451 -3.58 16.18 -3.93
C PRO A 451 -4.76 15.69 -4.78
N TYR A 452 -4.59 15.53 -6.11
CA TYR A 452 -5.68 15.26 -7.04
C TYR A 452 -5.56 13.92 -7.77
N GLY A 453 -4.54 13.11 -7.46
CA GLY A 453 -4.31 11.82 -8.11
C GLY A 453 -3.92 11.95 -9.59
N LEU A 454 -3.29 13.07 -9.97
CA LEU A 454 -2.89 13.35 -11.33
C LEU A 454 -1.82 12.37 -11.85
N ILE A 455 -0.92 11.87 -10.99
CA ILE A 455 0.14 10.94 -11.41
C ILE A 455 -0.46 9.68 -12.03
N GLY A 456 -1.52 9.13 -11.43
CA GLY A 456 -2.28 8.00 -11.97
C GLY A 456 -2.66 8.22 -13.43
N ALA A 457 -3.32 9.36 -13.71
CA ALA A 457 -3.71 9.75 -15.06
C ALA A 457 -2.52 9.97 -16.00
N LEU A 458 -1.48 10.68 -15.53
CA LEU A 458 -0.33 11.06 -16.37
C LEU A 458 0.52 9.86 -16.81
N GLY A 459 0.72 8.88 -15.93
CA GLY A 459 1.48 7.68 -16.31
C GLY A 459 0.78 6.88 -17.40
N ALA A 460 -0.54 6.74 -17.34
CA ALA A 460 -1.31 6.11 -18.40
C ALA A 460 -1.31 6.95 -19.70
N LEU A 461 -1.41 8.28 -19.58
CA LEU A 461 -1.31 9.20 -20.71
C LEU A 461 0.05 9.17 -21.41
N ALA A 462 1.14 8.81 -20.71
CA ALA A 462 2.48 8.74 -21.29
C ALA A 462 2.60 7.74 -22.46
N HIS A 463 1.72 6.74 -22.53
CA HIS A 463 1.67 5.78 -23.66
C HIS A 463 1.00 6.36 -24.91
N VAL A 464 0.23 7.44 -24.77
CA VAL A 464 -0.61 7.99 -25.83
C VAL A 464 -0.17 9.39 -26.25
N ASN A 465 0.17 10.25 -25.29
CA ASN A 465 0.51 11.65 -25.51
C ASN A 465 1.55 12.13 -24.48
N GLN A 466 2.82 11.91 -24.79
CA GLN A 466 3.94 12.34 -23.93
C GLN A 466 4.04 13.86 -23.82
N GLU A 467 3.68 14.62 -24.86
CA GLU A 467 3.72 16.08 -24.84
C GLU A 467 2.79 16.65 -23.78
N ALA A 468 1.56 16.13 -23.69
CA ALA A 468 0.61 16.53 -22.64
C ALA A 468 1.15 16.24 -21.23
N VAL A 469 1.82 15.10 -21.02
CA VAL A 469 2.42 14.76 -19.73
C VAL A 469 3.48 15.78 -19.33
N VAL A 470 4.41 16.09 -20.23
CA VAL A 470 5.47 17.07 -19.96
C VAL A 470 4.89 18.44 -19.65
N GLN A 471 3.96 18.92 -20.49
CA GLN A 471 3.37 20.25 -20.35
C GLN A 471 2.55 20.39 -19.06
N VAL A 472 1.82 19.34 -18.65
CA VAL A 472 1.06 19.35 -17.39
C VAL A 472 1.99 19.31 -16.16
N LEU A 473 3.05 18.50 -16.19
CA LEU A 473 4.04 18.46 -15.10
C LEU A 473 4.77 19.81 -14.94
N ASP A 474 5.24 20.38 -16.05
CA ASP A 474 5.93 21.67 -16.07
C ASP A 474 5.00 22.85 -15.77
N GLY A 475 3.71 22.72 -16.13
CA GLY A 475 2.66 23.72 -15.92
C GLY A 475 2.11 23.80 -14.50
N GLY A 476 2.69 23.07 -13.53
CA GLY A 476 2.27 23.09 -12.14
C GLY A 476 1.11 22.14 -11.83
N GLY A 477 0.98 21.04 -12.56
CA GLY A 477 -0.02 19.99 -12.27
C GLY A 477 0.14 19.36 -10.88
N LEU A 478 1.37 19.34 -10.34
CA LEU A 478 1.66 18.95 -8.96
C LEU A 478 1.82 20.20 -8.09
N GLU A 479 1.22 20.17 -6.90
CA GLU A 479 1.35 21.24 -5.93
C GLU A 479 2.77 21.29 -5.37
N ARG A 480 3.41 22.46 -5.41
CA ARG A 480 4.72 22.67 -4.79
C ARG A 480 4.55 23.04 -3.32
N LEU A 481 4.77 22.08 -2.43
CA LEU A 481 4.80 22.35 -0.98
C LEU A 481 5.95 23.29 -0.64
N GLY A 482 7.16 23.05 -1.15
CA GLY A 482 8.29 23.91 -0.85
C GLY A 482 9.64 23.21 -0.93
N VAL A 483 10.61 23.70 -0.14
CA VAL A 483 11.95 23.12 -0.04
C VAL A 483 12.27 22.85 1.42
N ALA A 484 12.63 21.61 1.73
CA ALA A 484 13.10 21.20 3.04
C ALA A 484 14.62 21.08 3.08
N PHE A 485 15.22 21.58 4.17
CA PHE A 485 16.63 21.45 4.49
C PHE A 485 16.77 20.62 5.75
N SER A 486 17.15 19.36 5.62
CA SER A 486 17.25 18.42 6.74
C SER A 486 18.71 18.17 7.13
N VAL A 487 19.02 18.37 8.41
CA VAL A 487 20.36 18.09 8.94
C VAL A 487 20.60 16.59 9.09
N SER A 488 21.77 16.13 8.66
CA SER A 488 22.28 14.79 8.95
C SER A 488 23.08 14.80 10.25
N GLY A 489 23.01 13.69 11.00
CA GLY A 489 23.67 13.51 12.29
C GLY A 489 22.73 13.67 13.48
N THR A 490 23.30 13.73 14.68
CA THR A 490 22.57 13.78 15.96
C THR A 490 22.71 15.16 16.62
N PRO A 491 21.88 16.14 16.24
CA PRO A 491 21.88 17.45 16.87
C PRO A 491 21.50 17.33 18.35
N LYS A 492 22.13 18.14 19.20
CA LYS A 492 21.87 18.15 20.65
C LYS A 492 20.81 19.20 20.97
N ALA A 493 19.86 18.88 21.83
CA ALA A 493 18.88 19.83 22.34
C ALA A 493 19.57 21.06 22.97
N GLY A 494 19.01 22.25 22.74
CA GLY A 494 19.57 23.53 23.21
C GLY A 494 20.90 23.94 22.55
N ARG A 495 21.28 23.30 21.43
CA ARG A 495 22.44 23.67 20.63
C ARG A 495 22.02 24.00 19.21
N ASP A 496 22.71 24.95 18.59
CA ASP A 496 22.46 25.36 17.22
C ASP A 496 22.67 24.20 16.22
N ALA A 497 21.62 23.86 15.49
CA ALA A 497 21.66 22.87 14.41
C ALA A 497 21.92 23.54 13.06
N MET A 498 21.34 24.71 12.82
CA MET A 498 21.49 25.48 11.59
C MET A 498 21.46 26.99 11.87
N HIS A 499 22.28 27.74 11.15
CA HIS A 499 22.13 29.20 11.04
C HIS A 499 21.67 29.54 9.63
N ILE A 500 20.64 30.37 9.52
CA ILE A 500 19.99 30.72 8.27
C ILE A 500 20.00 32.23 8.10
N LYS A 501 20.28 32.66 6.87
CA LYS A 501 20.06 34.02 6.41
C LYS A 501 19.26 33.97 5.10
N ILE A 502 18.10 34.59 5.10
CA ILE A 502 17.20 34.68 3.94
C ILE A 502 17.15 36.13 3.50
N THR A 503 17.32 36.38 2.22
CA THR A 503 17.12 37.70 1.60
C THR A 503 16.05 37.58 0.52
N THR A 504 14.92 38.24 0.72
CA THR A 504 13.78 38.22 -0.22
C THR A 504 14.04 39.13 -1.44
N GLU A 505 13.18 39.04 -2.46
CA GLU A 505 13.21 39.94 -3.63
C GLU A 505 13.12 41.42 -3.23
N ASP A 506 12.35 41.72 -2.18
CA ASP A 506 12.18 43.07 -1.62
C ASP A 506 13.38 43.54 -0.78
N LYS A 507 14.48 42.78 -0.80
CA LYS A 507 15.74 43.02 -0.07
C LYS A 507 15.63 42.97 1.45
N GLU A 508 14.49 42.55 1.99
CA GLU A 508 14.37 42.25 3.41
C GLU A 508 15.26 41.06 3.76
N THR A 509 15.95 41.16 4.89
CA THR A 509 16.87 40.11 5.36
C THR A 509 16.42 39.59 6.71
N VAL A 510 16.13 38.29 6.77
CA VAL A 510 15.80 37.57 7.99
C VAL A 510 16.96 36.66 8.36
N LYS A 511 17.36 36.69 9.64
CA LYS A 511 18.32 35.74 10.21
C LYS A 511 17.60 34.91 11.26
N HIS A 512 17.87 33.61 11.26
CA HIS A 512 17.29 32.69 12.21
C HIS A 512 18.28 31.58 12.56
N THR A 513 18.19 31.04 13.77
CA THR A 513 18.95 29.88 14.20
C THR A 513 17.95 28.80 14.60
N VAL A 514 18.07 27.62 14.00
CA VAL A 514 17.26 26.45 14.37
C VAL A 514 18.07 25.63 15.36
N GLU A 515 17.50 25.35 16.52
CA GLU A 515 18.09 24.50 17.54
C GLU A 515 17.89 23.01 17.22
N GLY A 516 18.75 22.18 17.80
CA GLY A 516 18.66 20.73 17.67
C GLY A 516 17.36 20.18 18.25
N GLY A 517 16.62 19.42 17.43
CA GLY A 517 15.31 18.87 17.81
C GLY A 517 14.10 19.71 17.38
N HIS A 518 14.33 20.84 16.73
CA HIS A 518 13.29 21.80 16.34
C HIS A 518 13.19 21.98 14.81
N LEU A 519 12.05 22.50 14.38
CA LEU A 519 11.74 22.91 13.02
C LEU A 519 11.56 24.44 12.97
N TRP A 520 11.81 25.01 11.80
CA TRP A 520 11.37 26.37 11.50
C TRP A 520 10.89 26.46 10.06
N VAL A 521 9.74 27.09 9.86
CA VAL A 521 9.17 27.36 8.54
C VAL A 521 9.24 28.85 8.25
N PHE A 522 9.93 29.20 7.16
CA PHE A 522 9.89 30.54 6.61
C PHE A 522 8.80 30.61 5.53
N PRO A 523 7.74 31.42 5.70
CA PRO A 523 6.68 31.53 4.72
C PRO A 523 7.21 32.24 3.47
N LEU A 524 7.31 31.50 2.37
CA LEU A 524 7.64 32.02 1.05
C LEU A 524 6.59 31.50 0.07
N ALA A 525 5.70 32.39 -0.37
CA ALA A 525 4.56 32.01 -1.20
C ALA A 525 4.99 31.45 -2.58
N PRO A 526 4.12 30.63 -3.23
CA PRO A 526 4.34 30.20 -4.61
C PRO A 526 4.63 31.39 -5.54
N GLY A 527 5.57 31.21 -6.47
CA GLY A 527 5.98 32.24 -7.44
C GLY A 527 6.95 33.30 -6.89
N ARG A 528 7.20 33.36 -5.58
CA ARG A 528 8.21 34.24 -4.96
C ARG A 528 9.56 33.53 -4.81
N SER A 529 10.65 34.27 -4.98
CA SER A 529 12.00 33.75 -4.78
C SER A 529 12.72 34.41 -3.59
N ALA A 530 13.67 33.70 -3.01
CA ALA A 530 14.57 34.25 -1.99
C ALA A 530 15.98 33.66 -2.13
N ARG A 531 16.99 34.45 -1.78
CA ARG A 531 18.36 33.99 -1.60
C ARG A 531 18.52 33.43 -0.19
N VAL A 532 18.93 32.18 -0.08
CA VAL A 532 19.07 31.45 1.18
C VAL A 532 20.53 31.09 1.38
N GLU A 533 21.08 31.46 2.53
CA GLU A 533 22.39 31.06 3.02
C GLU A 533 22.21 30.25 4.30
N ILE A 534 22.76 29.04 4.34
CA ILE A 534 22.61 28.11 5.46
C ILE A 534 23.99 27.60 5.87
N SER A 535 24.26 27.52 7.17
CA SER A 535 25.42 26.81 7.72
C SER A 535 24.99 25.83 8.81
N ALA A 536 25.42 24.58 8.69
CA ALA A 536 25.17 23.54 9.68
C ALA A 536 26.02 23.74 10.94
N GLY A 537 25.45 23.40 12.10
CA GLY A 537 26.11 23.37 13.39
C GLY A 537 27.30 22.41 13.43
N ARG A 538 28.10 22.49 14.50
CA ARG A 538 29.33 21.68 14.64
C ARG A 538 29.01 20.18 14.64
N GLY A 539 29.64 19.43 13.72
CA GLY A 539 29.45 17.97 13.60
C GLY A 539 28.22 17.56 12.79
N LEU A 540 27.48 18.52 12.24
CA LEU A 540 26.31 18.30 11.40
C LEU A 540 26.62 18.69 9.94
N ASN A 541 25.79 18.22 9.03
CA ASN A 541 25.85 18.59 7.61
C ASN A 541 24.45 18.54 6.99
N ILE A 542 24.31 19.11 5.79
CA ILE A 542 23.09 19.15 4.99
C ILE A 542 23.40 18.41 3.69
N GLY A 543 23.12 17.10 3.65
CA GLY A 543 23.40 16.27 2.47
C GLY A 543 24.89 16.24 2.12
N GLY A 544 25.76 16.13 3.13
CA GLY A 544 27.21 16.15 3.00
C GLY A 544 27.83 17.55 2.96
N GLN A 545 27.04 18.63 2.87
CA GLN A 545 27.54 20.00 2.82
C GLN A 545 27.49 20.69 4.18
N ARG A 546 28.53 21.45 4.55
CA ARG A 546 28.53 22.26 5.79
C ARG A 546 27.82 23.59 5.63
N SER A 547 27.79 24.13 4.41
CA SER A 547 27.11 25.37 4.09
C SER A 547 26.53 25.31 2.69
N LEU A 548 25.38 25.96 2.50
CA LEU A 548 24.69 26.06 1.22
C LEU A 548 24.35 27.53 0.95
N LYS A 549 24.43 27.93 -0.33
CA LYS A 549 24.07 29.28 -0.78
C LYS A 549 23.41 29.20 -2.15
N LEU A 550 22.14 29.58 -2.22
CA LEU A 550 21.31 29.36 -3.42
C LEU A 550 20.12 30.32 -3.45
N THR A 551 19.54 30.50 -4.64
CA THR A 551 18.25 31.17 -4.83
C THR A 551 17.20 30.10 -5.09
N LEU A 552 16.10 30.16 -4.34
CA LEU A 552 15.01 29.18 -4.42
C LEU A 552 13.67 29.89 -4.50
N GLN A 553 12.72 29.20 -5.14
CA GLN A 553 11.30 29.58 -5.09
C GLN A 553 10.62 29.00 -3.85
N GLY A 554 9.56 29.67 -3.43
CA GLY A 554 8.64 29.23 -2.37
C GLY A 554 7.69 28.12 -2.78
N GLY A 555 6.69 27.88 -1.93
CA GLY A 555 5.66 26.86 -2.09
C GLY A 555 4.54 27.07 -1.08
N THR A 556 3.50 26.23 -1.10
CA THR A 556 2.34 26.38 -0.21
C THR A 556 2.67 26.17 1.27
N ALA A 557 3.74 25.42 1.58
CA ALA A 557 4.33 25.31 2.91
C ALA A 557 5.55 26.24 3.14
N GLY A 558 6.13 26.84 2.10
CA GLY A 558 7.30 27.72 2.21
C GLY A 558 8.65 26.99 2.24
N LEU A 559 9.60 27.51 3.03
CA LEU A 559 10.93 26.92 3.21
C LEU A 559 11.02 26.30 4.60
N ILE A 560 11.32 25.00 4.67
CA ILE A 560 11.33 24.22 5.91
C ILE A 560 12.78 23.93 6.30
N PHE A 561 13.15 24.30 7.52
CA PHE A 561 14.47 24.03 8.09
C PHE A 561 14.33 23.03 9.23
N ASP A 562 14.82 21.81 9.01
CA ASP A 562 14.65 20.66 9.90
C ASP A 562 15.95 20.35 10.65
N GLY A 563 16.01 20.83 11.90
CA GLY A 563 17.11 20.63 12.84
C GLY A 563 16.96 19.38 13.72
N ARG A 564 16.03 18.46 13.41
CA ARG A 564 15.72 17.30 14.28
C ARG A 564 16.67 16.12 14.12
N GLY A 565 17.50 16.13 13.07
CA GLY A 565 18.50 15.10 12.81
C GLY A 565 17.97 13.86 12.09
N ARG A 566 18.90 13.02 11.66
CA ARG A 566 18.65 11.78 10.92
C ARG A 566 19.63 10.71 11.43
N PRO A 567 19.16 9.60 12.04
CA PRO A 567 17.76 9.24 12.24
C PRO A 567 17.03 10.15 13.25
N LEU A 568 15.72 10.32 13.06
CA LEU A 568 14.84 11.14 13.88
C LEU A 568 14.65 10.52 15.27
N ARG A 569 14.85 11.33 16.32
CA ARG A 569 14.71 10.91 17.71
C ARG A 569 13.37 11.35 18.31
N VAL A 570 12.49 10.38 18.48
CA VAL A 570 11.23 10.55 19.23
C VAL A 570 11.50 10.23 20.71
N ALA A 571 10.97 11.04 21.62
CA ALA A 571 11.21 10.87 23.05
C ALA A 571 10.64 9.54 23.57
N ALA A 572 11.41 8.84 24.40
CA ALA A 572 10.98 7.57 24.99
C ALA A 572 9.88 7.79 26.05
N ASP A 573 10.07 8.78 26.93
CA ASP A 573 9.05 9.19 27.90
C ASP A 573 7.83 9.80 27.20
N ILE A 574 6.64 9.39 27.63
CA ILE A 574 5.38 9.77 26.97
C ILE A 574 5.04 11.24 27.18
N ARG A 575 5.35 11.82 28.34
CA ARG A 575 5.09 13.26 28.59
C ARG A 575 6.03 14.11 27.75
N ALA A 576 7.31 13.75 27.69
CA ALA A 576 8.27 14.41 26.80
C ALA A 576 7.85 14.27 25.33
N ARG A 577 7.35 13.10 24.91
CA ARG A 577 6.85 12.87 23.55
C ARG A 577 5.60 13.68 23.23
N ALA A 578 4.67 13.77 24.17
CA ALA A 578 3.47 14.58 24.04
C ALA A 578 3.82 16.04 23.76
N ALA A 579 4.70 16.63 24.57
CA ALA A 579 5.21 17.99 24.37
C ALA A 579 5.99 18.12 23.05
N GLN A 580 6.84 17.15 22.72
CA GLN A 580 7.64 17.15 21.49
C GLN A 580 6.75 17.17 20.23
N MET A 581 5.73 16.31 20.17
CA MET A 581 4.90 16.19 18.98
C MET A 581 4.03 17.42 18.75
N THR A 582 3.40 17.95 19.81
CA THR A 582 2.57 19.15 19.70
C THR A 582 3.41 20.39 19.38
N GLN A 583 4.63 20.46 19.90
CA GLN A 583 5.61 21.49 19.54
C GLN A 583 5.99 21.41 18.06
N TRP A 584 6.25 20.22 17.51
CA TRP A 584 6.56 20.08 16.08
C TRP A 584 5.40 20.51 15.18
N VAL A 585 4.15 20.19 15.54
CA VAL A 585 2.97 20.69 14.81
C VAL A 585 2.97 22.22 14.81
N HIS A 586 3.10 22.84 15.98
CA HIS A 586 3.15 24.29 16.14
C HIS A 586 4.26 24.95 15.29
N GLU A 587 5.47 24.38 15.31
CA GLU A 587 6.62 24.92 14.56
C GLU A 587 6.43 24.89 13.05
N VAL A 588 5.67 23.92 12.56
CA VAL A 588 5.42 23.73 11.12
C VAL A 588 4.19 24.47 10.63
N THR A 589 3.11 24.50 11.41
CA THR A 589 1.85 25.13 10.98
C THR A 589 1.68 26.56 11.47
N GLY A 590 2.36 26.93 12.56
CA GLY A 590 2.12 28.18 13.28
C GLY A 590 0.87 28.16 14.16
N ASP A 591 0.13 27.05 14.19
CA ASP A 591 -1.08 26.92 15.01
C ASP A 591 -0.73 26.88 16.50
N PRO A 592 -1.61 27.36 17.40
CA PRO A 592 -1.40 27.22 18.83
C PRO A 592 -1.17 25.78 19.25
N ILE A 593 -0.25 25.57 20.19
CA ILE A 593 0.02 24.25 20.80
C ILE A 593 -1.28 23.72 21.39
N ARG A 594 -1.70 22.54 20.92
CA ARG A 594 -2.81 21.78 21.47
C ARG A 594 -2.28 20.76 22.46
N GLU A 595 -2.42 21.03 23.75
CA GLU A 595 -1.96 20.11 24.79
C GLU A 595 -2.69 18.76 24.72
N ILE A 596 -1.96 17.69 25.01
CA ILE A 596 -2.53 16.35 25.11
C ILE A 596 -3.27 16.23 26.43
N ASP A 597 -4.50 15.71 26.39
CA ASP A 597 -5.33 15.51 27.58
C ASP A 597 -4.56 14.69 28.64
N GLU A 598 -4.46 15.21 29.87
CA GLU A 598 -3.76 14.57 30.98
C GLU A 598 -4.25 13.15 31.27
N ARG A 599 -5.51 12.84 30.97
CA ARG A 599 -6.07 11.50 31.11
C ARG A 599 -5.40 10.49 30.17
N TRP A 600 -4.89 10.93 29.02
CA TRP A 600 -4.19 10.08 28.05
C TRP A 600 -2.70 9.90 28.39
N LEU A 601 -2.16 10.77 29.25
CA LEU A 601 -0.77 10.71 29.74
C LEU A 601 -0.61 9.83 30.99
N THR A 602 -1.68 9.20 31.44
CA THR A 602 -1.66 8.23 32.53
C THR A 602 -1.77 6.82 31.95
N PRO A 603 -0.95 5.86 32.39
CA PRO A 603 -1.09 4.49 31.95
C PRO A 603 -2.50 3.99 32.27
N PRO A 604 -3.17 3.25 31.36
CA PRO A 604 -4.45 2.64 31.69
C PRO A 604 -4.27 1.76 32.92
N THR A 605 -5.08 1.98 33.96
CA THR A 605 -5.13 1.10 35.11
C THR A 605 -5.49 -0.29 34.60
N VAL A 606 -4.53 -1.22 34.67
CA VAL A 606 -4.78 -2.63 34.40
C VAL A 606 -5.79 -3.08 35.44
N ALA A 607 -7.07 -3.09 35.09
CA ALA A 607 -8.01 -3.95 35.77
C ALA A 607 -7.47 -5.36 35.52
N VAL A 608 -6.84 -5.95 36.53
CA VAL A 608 -6.64 -7.39 36.55
C VAL A 608 -8.04 -7.96 36.47
N GLU A 609 -8.49 -8.33 35.27
CA GLU A 609 -9.60 -9.25 35.14
C GLU A 609 -9.16 -10.49 35.90
N LYS A 610 -9.65 -10.62 37.13
CA LYS A 610 -9.62 -11.91 37.81
C LYS A 610 -10.23 -12.88 36.80
N PRO A 611 -9.55 -14.00 36.48
CA PRO A 611 -10.15 -14.98 35.58
C PRO A 611 -11.54 -15.27 36.11
N VAL A 612 -12.55 -14.99 35.28
CA VAL A 612 -13.91 -15.45 35.56
C VAL A 612 -13.76 -16.95 35.74
N PRO A 613 -14.06 -17.51 36.94
CA PRO A 613 -13.93 -18.94 37.12
C PRO A 613 -14.85 -19.57 36.08
N VAL A 614 -14.26 -20.26 35.12
CA VAL A 614 -15.00 -21.13 34.21
C VAL A 614 -15.76 -22.08 35.12
N ALA A 615 -17.08 -21.92 35.19
CA ALA A 615 -17.92 -22.82 35.94
C ALA A 615 -17.65 -24.23 35.38
N ALA A 616 -17.10 -25.10 36.22
CA ALA A 616 -16.94 -26.50 35.86
C ALA A 616 -18.32 -27.02 35.38
N PRO A 617 -18.38 -27.80 34.29
CA PRO A 617 -19.63 -28.37 33.84
C PRO A 617 -20.23 -29.16 34.99
N GLN A 618 -21.44 -28.77 35.42
CA GLN A 618 -22.19 -29.48 36.43
C GLN A 618 -22.45 -30.89 35.89
N ALA A 619 -21.80 -31.89 36.49
CA ALA A 619 -22.15 -33.27 36.26
C ALA A 619 -23.59 -33.47 36.73
N GLU A 620 -24.52 -33.67 35.79
CA GLU A 620 -25.87 -34.14 36.12
C GLU A 620 -25.75 -35.47 36.85
N ALA A 621 -26.16 -35.47 38.12
CA ALA A 621 -26.29 -36.68 38.91
C ALA A 621 -27.37 -37.59 38.28
N PRO A 622 -27.14 -38.91 38.21
CA PRO A 622 -28.11 -39.82 37.62
C PRO A 622 -29.38 -39.87 38.48
N LYS A 623 -30.54 -39.67 37.85
CA LYS A 623 -31.86 -39.85 38.44
C LYS A 623 -31.99 -41.27 38.99
N GLN A 624 -32.07 -41.40 40.32
CA GLN A 624 -32.43 -42.65 40.98
C GLN A 624 -33.96 -42.80 40.95
N GLU A 625 -34.44 -43.80 40.20
CA GLU A 625 -35.80 -44.32 40.36
C GLU A 625 -35.92 -45.04 41.71
N ALA A 626 -36.88 -44.59 42.51
CA ALA A 626 -37.19 -45.15 43.80
C ALA A 626 -37.93 -46.49 43.67
N LYS A 627 -37.46 -47.53 44.37
CA LYS A 627 -38.33 -48.63 44.83
C LYS A 627 -38.16 -48.86 46.34
N ALA A 628 -39.29 -48.72 47.01
CA ALA A 628 -39.51 -48.84 48.43
C ALA A 628 -39.28 -50.27 48.96
N ALA A 629 -38.83 -50.40 50.21
CA ALA A 629 -39.27 -51.50 51.08
C ALA A 629 -39.14 -51.16 52.57
N LYS A 630 -40.22 -51.47 53.28
CA LYS A 630 -40.42 -51.39 54.73
C LYS A 630 -39.46 -52.29 55.52
N ARG A 631 -39.03 -51.76 56.68
CA ARG A 631 -38.88 -52.39 58.02
C ARG A 631 -38.56 -53.91 58.10
N GLY A 632 -37.49 -54.24 58.84
CA GLY A 632 -37.51 -55.38 59.77
C GLY A 632 -36.19 -56.06 60.12
N ARG A 633 -35.69 -55.76 61.33
CA ARG A 633 -35.00 -56.65 62.31
C ARG A 633 -33.88 -57.62 61.84
N GLY A 634 -32.68 -57.39 62.39
CA GLY A 634 -32.18 -58.20 63.53
C GLY A 634 -31.18 -59.33 63.28
N LYS A 635 -30.00 -59.18 63.93
CA LYS A 635 -29.07 -60.19 64.48
C LYS A 635 -28.43 -61.24 63.55
N GLY A 636 -27.11 -61.09 63.38
CA GLY A 636 -26.13 -61.89 64.14
C GLY A 636 -25.63 -63.22 63.55
N LYS A 637 -24.29 -63.31 63.52
CA LYS A 637 -23.39 -64.47 63.61
C LYS A 637 -22.94 -65.23 62.34
N ASP A 638 -21.60 -65.19 62.21
CA ASP A 638 -20.64 -66.27 62.03
C ASP A 638 -20.62 -67.15 60.77
N LYS A 639 -19.44 -67.06 60.14
CA LYS A 639 -18.52 -68.14 59.71
C LYS A 639 -18.56 -68.71 58.29
N ASP A 640 -17.31 -68.78 57.82
CA ASP A 640 -16.65 -69.77 56.99
C ASP A 640 -16.97 -69.88 55.49
N ASP A 641 -15.89 -69.59 54.75
CA ASP A 641 -15.29 -70.37 53.68
C ASP A 641 -15.96 -70.55 52.31
N ASN A 642 -15.02 -70.54 51.34
CA ASN A 642 -15.00 -71.20 50.05
C ASN A 642 -15.39 -70.39 48.78
N LYS A 643 -14.35 -70.17 47.97
CA LYS A 643 -14.35 -70.16 46.48
C LYS A 643 -14.99 -71.48 45.94
N PRO A 644 -15.22 -71.71 44.61
CA PRO A 644 -14.76 -70.98 43.41
C PRO A 644 -15.79 -70.84 42.24
N GLN A 645 -15.41 -70.00 41.27
CA GLN A 645 -15.49 -70.12 39.79
C GLN A 645 -16.77 -70.55 39.01
N THR A 646 -16.88 -69.91 37.83
CA THR A 646 -17.33 -70.38 36.49
C THR A 646 -18.68 -69.89 35.93
N GLY A 647 -18.67 -69.59 34.61
CA GLY A 647 -19.80 -69.28 33.72
C GLY A 647 -19.75 -67.85 33.17
N SER A 648 -19.14 -67.53 32.02
CA SER A 648 -19.34 -67.95 30.61
C SER A 648 -20.66 -67.49 29.96
N LEU A 649 -20.53 -67.03 28.71
CA LEU A 649 -21.53 -66.76 27.64
C LEU A 649 -22.08 -65.34 27.57
N LYS A 650 -21.61 -64.52 26.61
CA LYS A 650 -21.96 -64.44 25.16
C LYS A 650 -23.20 -63.58 24.90
N ASP A 651 -22.97 -62.43 24.26
CA ASP A 651 -23.60 -61.96 23.01
C ASP A 651 -23.77 -60.43 23.04
N LEU A 652 -22.85 -59.74 22.36
CA LEU A 652 -23.00 -58.35 21.97
C LEU A 652 -23.08 -58.30 20.45
N SER A 653 -24.29 -58.11 19.94
CA SER A 653 -24.53 -57.61 18.59
C SER A 653 -25.50 -56.44 18.72
N GLN A 654 -25.07 -55.24 18.31
CA GLN A 654 -25.83 -54.23 17.56
C GLN A 654 -25.05 -52.91 17.47
N LYS A 655 -24.87 -52.42 16.24
CA LYS A 655 -24.35 -51.09 15.87
C LYS A 655 -25.40 -50.00 16.16
N PRO A 656 -25.02 -48.74 16.43
CA PRO A 656 -25.94 -47.60 16.28
C PRO A 656 -25.77 -46.89 14.93
N ALA A 657 -26.87 -46.30 14.47
CA ALA A 657 -27.08 -45.67 13.17
C ALA A 657 -26.67 -44.19 13.14
N VAL A 658 -26.38 -43.73 11.92
CA VAL A 658 -25.99 -42.36 11.51
C VAL A 658 -27.24 -41.46 11.40
N ARG A 659 -27.16 -40.20 11.86
CA ARG A 659 -28.14 -39.14 11.61
C ARG A 659 -27.67 -38.26 10.43
N ASN A 660 -28.60 -37.87 9.55
CA ASN A 660 -28.38 -37.07 8.35
C ASN A 660 -28.44 -35.55 8.62
N ASP A 661 -27.77 -34.79 7.76
CA ASP A 661 -27.48 -33.34 7.83
C ASP A 661 -28.65 -32.39 7.47
N ASP A 662 -29.85 -32.89 7.16
CA ASP A 662 -30.96 -32.04 6.69
C ASP A 662 -31.72 -31.30 7.82
N ASP A 663 -31.59 -31.73 9.08
CA ASP A 663 -32.31 -31.12 10.22
C ASP A 663 -31.66 -29.81 10.73
N MET A 664 -30.48 -29.41 10.23
CA MET A 664 -29.79 -28.19 10.69
C MET A 664 -30.14 -26.90 9.91
N MET A 665 -30.97 -27.00 8.86
CA MET A 665 -31.29 -25.84 8.00
C MET A 665 -32.64 -25.17 8.33
N ASP A 666 -33.49 -25.78 9.14
CA ASP A 666 -34.78 -25.17 9.53
C ASP A 666 -34.67 -24.24 10.76
N ASP A 667 -33.70 -24.46 11.65
CA ASP A 667 -33.50 -23.61 12.84
C ASP A 667 -32.87 -22.24 12.55
N LEU A 668 -32.42 -21.98 11.31
CA LEU A 668 -31.81 -20.71 10.89
C LEU A 668 -32.78 -19.73 10.24
N ARG A 669 -34.05 -20.11 9.99
CA ARG A 669 -35.06 -19.23 9.38
C ARG A 669 -35.82 -18.35 10.37
N ASP A 670 -35.90 -18.75 11.64
CA ASP A 670 -36.65 -18.00 12.66
C ASP A 670 -35.82 -16.90 13.37
N VAL A 671 -34.55 -16.72 12.99
CA VAL A 671 -33.67 -15.65 13.54
C VAL A 671 -33.55 -14.45 12.60
N LEU A 672 -34.09 -14.52 11.38
CA LEU A 672 -34.00 -13.45 10.36
C LEU A 672 -35.36 -13.03 9.78
N SER A 673 -36.45 -13.23 10.52
CA SER A 673 -37.77 -12.65 10.22
C SER A 673 -38.09 -11.45 11.10
#